data_AF-A0A2I2ZGR2-F1
#
_entry.id   AF-A0A2I2ZGR2-F1
#
_cell.length_a   1.000
_cell.length_b   1.000
_cell.length_c   1.000
_cell.angle_alpha   90.00
_cell.angle_beta   90.00
_cell.angle_gamma   90.00
#
_symmetry.space_group_name_H-M   'P 1'
#
loop_
_entity.id
_entity.type
_entity.pdbx_description
1 polymer ?
#
loop_
_entity_poly.entity_id
_entity_poly.type
_entity_poly.pdbx_seq_one_letter_code
_entity_poly.pdbx_strand_id
1 'polypeptide(L)'
;MPALEHMNQILHILFVFLPFLWALGTLPPPDALFLWAMEQVLEFGLGGSSMSTHLRLLVMFIMSAGTAIASYFIPSTVGVVLFMTGFGFLLSLNLSDMGHKIGTKSKDLPSGPEKHFSWKECLFYIIILVLALLETSLLHHFAGFSQISKSSSQAIVGYGLMILLIILWILREIQSVYIIGIFRNPFYPKDVQTVTVFFEKQTRLMKIGIVRRILLTLVSPFAMIAFLSLDSSLQGLHSVSVCIGFTRAFRMVWQNTENALLETVIVSTVHLISSTDIWWNRSLDTGIRLLLVGIIRDRLIQFVSKLQFAVTVLLTSWTEKKQRRKTTATLCILNIVFSPFVLVIIVFSTLLSSPLLPLFTLPVFLVGFPRPIQSWPGAAGTTACVCADTVYYYQMVPRLTAVLQTAMAAGSLGLLLPGSHYLGRFQDRLIWIMILECGYTYCSINIKGLELQETSCHTAEARRVDEVFEDAFEQEYTRVCSLNEHFGNVLTPCTVLPVKLYSDARNVLSGIIDSHENLKEFKGDLIKVLVWILVQYCSKRPGMKENVHNAENKGKAPLILPALNTSPPPKSPEDIDSLNSETFNDWSDDNIFDDEPTIKKVIEEEHQLKDLPGTNLFIPGSVESQRVGDHSTGTVPENDLYKAVLLGYPAVDKGKQEDMPYIPLMEFSCSHSHLVCLPAEWRTTCMPSSKMKEMSSLFPEDWYQFVLRQLECYHSEEKASNVLEEIAKDKVLKDFYVHTVMTCYFSLFGIDNMAPSPGHILRVYSGVLPWSVALDWLTEKPELFQLAVKAFRYTLKLMIDKASLGPIEDFRELIKYLEEYERDWYIGLVSDEKWKEAILQEKPYLFSLGYDSNMVSKNVEIQRPGENLESTK
;
A
#
# COMPACT_ATOMS: atom_id res chain seq x y z
N MET A 1 -41.38 37.58 -23.59
CA MET A 1 -41.69 36.19 -23.18
C MET A 1 -41.68 36.14 -21.66
N PRO A 2 -42.82 35.87 -20.99
CA PRO A 2 -42.91 35.94 -19.52
C PRO A 2 -41.93 34.99 -18.80
N ALA A 3 -41.61 33.84 -19.38
CA ALA A 3 -40.61 32.91 -18.83
C ALA A 3 -39.20 33.51 -18.76
N LEU A 4 -38.83 34.38 -19.72
CA LEU A 4 -37.52 35.01 -19.77
C LEU A 4 -37.40 36.13 -18.72
N GLU A 5 -38.49 36.87 -18.48
CA GLU A 5 -38.57 37.85 -17.39
C GLU A 5 -38.52 37.18 -16.02
N HIS A 6 -39.21 36.05 -15.83
CA HIS A 6 -39.13 35.27 -14.59
C HIS A 6 -37.71 34.70 -14.38
N MET A 7 -37.07 34.16 -15.42
CA MET A 7 -35.67 33.75 -15.34
C MET A 7 -34.75 34.91 -15.00
N ASN A 8 -34.96 36.08 -15.59
CA ASN A 8 -34.17 37.27 -15.30
C ASN A 8 -34.30 37.71 -13.84
N GLN A 9 -35.53 37.70 -13.30
CA GLN A 9 -35.79 38.01 -11.88
C GLN A 9 -35.14 36.98 -10.94
N ILE A 10 -35.24 35.68 -11.26
CA ILE A 10 -34.58 34.61 -10.50
C ILE A 10 -33.05 34.79 -10.52
N LEU A 11 -32.47 35.10 -11.68
CA LEU A 11 -31.03 35.35 -11.83
C LEU A 11 -30.59 36.56 -11.00
N HIS A 12 -31.33 37.67 -11.01
CA HIS A 12 -31.00 38.85 -10.19
C HIS A 12 -31.00 38.53 -8.70
N ILE A 13 -31.97 37.74 -8.24
CA ILE A 13 -32.01 37.26 -6.85
C ILE A 13 -30.79 36.36 -6.58
N LEU A 14 -30.51 35.40 -7.46
CA LEU A 14 -29.39 34.47 -7.32
C LEU A 14 -28.03 35.21 -7.27
N PHE A 15 -27.83 36.22 -8.11
CA PHE A 15 -26.59 37.01 -8.16
C PHE A 15 -26.32 37.77 -6.87
N VAL A 16 -27.36 38.27 -6.19
CA VAL A 16 -27.21 38.93 -4.88
C VAL A 16 -26.78 37.94 -3.80
N PHE A 17 -27.25 36.70 -3.86
CA PHE A 17 -26.90 35.66 -2.90
C PHE A 17 -25.58 34.94 -3.24
N LEU A 18 -25.05 35.09 -4.46
CA LEU A 18 -23.85 34.39 -4.91
C LEU A 18 -22.63 34.61 -3.99
N PRO A 19 -22.30 35.84 -3.54
CA PRO A 19 -21.17 36.06 -2.63
C PRO A 19 -21.39 35.40 -1.26
N PHE A 20 -22.63 35.37 -0.76
CA PHE A 20 -22.97 34.70 0.50
C PHE A 20 -22.84 33.18 0.38
N LEU A 21 -23.31 32.62 -0.74
CA LEU A 21 -23.17 31.20 -1.04
C LEU A 21 -21.69 30.78 -1.19
N TRP A 22 -20.86 31.66 -1.76
CA TRP A 22 -19.40 31.48 -1.85
C TRP A 22 -18.74 31.57 -0.47
N ALA A 23 -19.10 32.56 0.34
CA ALA A 23 -18.59 32.72 1.71
C ALA A 23 -18.97 31.55 2.64
N LEU A 24 -20.16 30.96 2.44
CA LEU A 24 -20.61 29.77 3.17
C LEU A 24 -19.98 28.46 2.65
N GLY A 25 -19.13 28.51 1.62
CA GLY A 25 -18.50 27.33 1.02
C GLY A 25 -19.47 26.39 0.29
N THR A 26 -20.67 26.88 -0.05
CA THR A 26 -21.70 26.11 -0.77
C THR A 26 -21.48 26.12 -2.29
N LEU A 27 -20.81 27.16 -2.80
CA LEU A 27 -20.42 27.25 -4.21
C LEU A 27 -18.94 26.85 -4.38
N PRO A 28 -18.63 25.98 -5.34
CA PRO A 28 -17.26 25.57 -5.63
C PRO A 28 -16.49 26.68 -6.36
N PRO A 29 -15.16 26.58 -6.43
CA PRO A 29 -14.40 27.34 -7.40
C PRO A 29 -14.82 26.93 -8.83
N PRO A 30 -14.71 27.84 -9.83
CA PRO A 30 -15.28 27.60 -11.17
C PRO A 30 -14.73 26.37 -11.91
N ASP A 31 -13.46 26.01 -11.66
CA ASP A 31 -12.81 24.82 -12.18
C ASP A 31 -13.46 23.53 -11.65
N ALA A 32 -13.69 23.43 -10.34
CA ALA A 32 -14.36 22.29 -9.73
C ALA A 32 -15.83 22.20 -10.17
N LEU A 33 -16.52 23.33 -10.34
CA LEU A 33 -17.89 23.35 -10.87
C LEU A 33 -17.96 22.79 -12.29
N PHE A 34 -17.03 23.21 -13.16
CA PHE A 34 -16.99 22.79 -14.55
C PHE A 34 -16.71 21.29 -14.66
N LEU A 35 -15.71 20.80 -13.94
CA LEU A 35 -15.38 19.38 -13.91
C LEU A 35 -16.52 18.54 -13.34
N TRP A 36 -17.17 19.01 -12.26
CA TRP A 36 -18.35 18.34 -11.71
C TRP A 36 -19.50 18.30 -12.72
N ALA A 37 -19.81 19.42 -13.37
CA ALA A 37 -20.88 19.49 -14.35
C ALA A 37 -20.61 18.56 -15.55
N MET A 38 -19.37 18.51 -16.04
CA MET A 38 -18.95 17.57 -17.07
C MET A 38 -19.15 16.12 -16.64
N GLU A 39 -18.76 15.76 -15.41
CA GLU A 39 -18.94 14.42 -14.86
C GLU A 39 -20.43 14.07 -14.75
N GLN A 40 -21.27 14.95 -14.21
CA GLN A 40 -22.71 14.72 -14.12
C GLN A 40 -23.37 14.55 -15.51
N VAL A 41 -22.99 15.35 -16.50
CA VAL A 41 -23.52 15.21 -17.87
C VAL A 41 -23.03 13.91 -18.51
N LEU A 42 -21.75 13.54 -18.30
CA LEU A 42 -21.20 12.30 -18.83
C LEU A 42 -21.90 11.07 -18.24
N GLU A 43 -22.06 11.01 -16.92
CA GLU A 43 -22.67 9.87 -16.22
C GLU A 43 -24.17 9.76 -16.51
N PHE A 44 -24.93 10.82 -16.21
CA PHE A 44 -26.39 10.77 -16.27
C PHE A 44 -26.93 11.02 -17.68
N GLY A 45 -26.33 11.94 -18.42
CA GLY A 45 -26.78 12.34 -19.75
C GLY A 45 -26.26 11.43 -20.88
N LEU A 46 -25.00 11.00 -20.79
CA LEU A 46 -24.31 10.27 -21.87
C LEU A 46 -23.97 8.81 -21.52
N GLY A 47 -24.32 8.35 -20.32
CA GLY A 47 -24.20 6.94 -19.89
C GLY A 47 -22.78 6.47 -19.61
N GLY A 48 -21.86 7.38 -19.30
CA GLY A 48 -20.48 7.07 -18.90
C GLY A 48 -20.33 6.73 -17.42
N SER A 49 -19.09 6.67 -16.96
CA SER A 49 -18.70 6.51 -15.56
C SER A 49 -17.88 7.72 -15.11
N SER A 50 -17.72 7.94 -13.80
CA SER A 50 -16.67 8.83 -13.29
C SER A 50 -15.31 8.41 -13.83
N MET A 51 -14.46 9.39 -14.10
CA MET A 51 -13.20 9.17 -14.81
C MET A 51 -12.03 9.32 -13.86
N SER A 52 -11.05 8.45 -14.03
CA SER A 52 -9.84 8.39 -13.18
C SER A 52 -8.95 9.64 -13.23
N THR A 53 -9.03 10.44 -14.31
CA THR A 53 -8.26 11.68 -14.48
C THR A 53 -9.08 12.75 -15.21
N HIS A 54 -8.74 14.03 -14.99
CA HIS A 54 -9.38 15.16 -15.68
C HIS A 54 -9.22 15.12 -17.21
N LEU A 55 -8.06 14.68 -17.72
CA LEU A 55 -7.84 14.54 -19.16
C LEU A 55 -8.76 13.45 -19.75
N ARG A 56 -8.87 12.31 -19.06
CA ARG A 56 -9.76 11.23 -19.48
C ARG A 56 -11.22 11.66 -19.45
N LEU A 57 -11.63 12.43 -18.44
CA LEU A 57 -12.97 13.03 -18.35
C LEU A 57 -13.27 13.90 -19.59
N LEU A 58 -12.36 14.79 -19.95
CA LEU A 58 -12.52 15.67 -21.11
C LEU A 58 -12.63 14.88 -22.43
N VAL A 59 -11.72 13.93 -22.66
CA VAL A 59 -11.73 13.12 -23.89
C VAL A 59 -13.01 12.29 -23.99
N MET A 60 -13.39 11.60 -22.91
CA MET A 60 -14.60 10.78 -22.90
C MET A 60 -15.87 11.63 -23.05
N PHE A 61 -15.92 12.82 -22.45
CA PHE A 61 -17.03 13.75 -22.64
C PHE A 61 -17.18 14.18 -24.10
N ILE A 62 -16.10 14.62 -24.75
CA ILE A 62 -16.12 15.06 -26.15
C ILE A 62 -16.55 13.92 -27.07
N MET A 63 -15.98 12.72 -26.91
CA MET A 63 -16.32 11.57 -27.74
C MET A 63 -17.79 11.16 -27.56
N SER A 64 -18.28 11.15 -26.32
CA SER A 64 -19.66 10.75 -26.01
C SER A 64 -20.69 11.77 -26.52
N ALA A 65 -20.41 13.06 -26.35
CA ALA A 65 -21.23 14.13 -26.91
C ALA A 65 -21.21 14.10 -28.44
N GLY A 66 -20.04 13.85 -29.03
CA GLY A 66 -19.87 13.64 -30.46
C GLY A 66 -20.71 12.48 -31.01
N THR A 67 -20.79 11.36 -30.28
CA THR A 67 -21.66 10.23 -30.65
C THR A 67 -23.14 10.63 -30.65
N ALA A 68 -23.62 11.30 -29.59
CA ALA A 68 -25.02 11.74 -29.52
C ALA A 68 -25.38 12.79 -30.60
N ILE A 69 -24.44 13.67 -30.96
CA ILE A 69 -24.61 14.63 -32.06
C ILE A 69 -24.59 13.91 -33.41
N ALA A 70 -23.61 13.03 -33.65
CA ALA A 70 -23.49 12.30 -34.91
C ALA A 70 -24.73 11.45 -35.20
N SER A 71 -25.31 10.81 -34.17
CA SER A 71 -26.53 10.02 -34.34
C SER A 71 -27.73 10.81 -34.84
N TYR A 72 -27.80 12.12 -34.55
CA TYR A 72 -28.88 12.98 -35.03
C TYR A 72 -28.83 13.20 -36.55
N PHE A 73 -27.63 13.18 -37.13
CA PHE A 73 -27.40 13.45 -38.55
C PHE A 73 -27.47 12.19 -39.43
N ILE A 74 -27.58 10.99 -38.86
CA ILE A 74 -27.66 9.76 -39.65
C ILE A 74 -29.10 9.57 -40.15
N PRO A 75 -29.34 9.53 -41.48
CA PRO A 75 -30.69 9.51 -42.06
C PRO A 75 -31.34 8.11 -42.08
N SER A 76 -30.64 7.06 -41.65
CA SER A 76 -31.10 5.67 -41.69
C SER A 76 -31.41 5.17 -40.27
N THR A 77 -32.61 4.64 -40.03
CA THR A 77 -33.01 4.13 -38.69
C THR A 77 -32.11 2.98 -38.27
N VAL A 78 -31.91 2.00 -39.16
CA VAL A 78 -30.98 0.89 -38.93
C VAL A 78 -29.55 1.42 -38.71
N GLY A 79 -29.12 2.40 -39.49
CA GLY A 79 -27.79 3.02 -39.37
C GLY A 79 -27.57 3.70 -38.02
N VAL A 80 -28.56 4.46 -37.52
CA VAL A 80 -28.52 5.11 -36.20
C VAL A 80 -28.41 4.07 -35.10
N VAL A 81 -29.27 3.04 -35.10
CA VAL A 81 -29.26 2.04 -34.02
C VAL A 81 -27.95 1.25 -34.00
N LEU A 82 -27.42 0.83 -35.17
CA LEU A 82 -26.11 0.19 -35.24
C LEU A 82 -24.97 1.09 -34.77
N PHE A 83 -25.03 2.37 -35.12
CA PHE A 83 -24.05 3.36 -34.66
C PHE A 83 -24.08 3.51 -33.14
N MET A 84 -25.27 3.64 -32.54
CA MET A 84 -25.45 3.75 -31.09
C MET A 84 -24.99 2.49 -30.34
N THR A 85 -25.38 1.30 -30.82
CA THR A 85 -24.94 0.03 -30.22
C THR A 85 -23.43 -0.13 -30.31
N GLY A 86 -22.84 0.16 -31.47
CA GLY A 86 -21.40 0.02 -31.68
C GLY A 86 -20.58 1.00 -30.83
N PHE A 87 -20.91 2.29 -30.87
CA PHE A 87 -20.21 3.30 -30.06
C PHE A 87 -20.51 3.16 -28.57
N GLY A 88 -21.71 2.72 -28.19
CA GLY A 88 -22.04 2.39 -26.80
C GLY A 88 -21.12 1.31 -26.23
N PHE A 89 -20.81 0.27 -27.00
CA PHE A 89 -19.84 -0.75 -26.61
C PHE A 89 -18.40 -0.21 -26.61
N LEU A 90 -17.96 0.44 -27.69
CA LEU A 90 -16.58 0.93 -27.83
C LEU A 90 -16.20 1.95 -26.75
N LEU A 91 -17.09 2.87 -26.40
CA LEU A 91 -16.89 3.87 -25.34
C LEU A 91 -16.97 3.27 -23.93
N SER A 92 -17.44 2.03 -23.81
CA SER A 92 -17.48 1.28 -22.55
C SER A 92 -16.26 0.39 -22.34
N LEU A 93 -15.30 0.35 -23.28
CA LEU A 93 -14.03 -0.38 -23.16
C LEU A 93 -12.92 0.51 -22.59
N ASN A 94 -11.86 -0.10 -22.04
CA ASN A 94 -10.69 0.65 -21.57
C ASN A 94 -9.78 1.05 -22.75
N LEU A 95 -10.02 2.23 -23.34
CA LEU A 95 -9.27 2.70 -24.50
C LEU A 95 -7.83 3.16 -24.17
N SER A 96 -7.49 3.45 -22.91
CA SER A 96 -6.15 3.94 -22.54
C SER A 96 -5.06 2.87 -22.64
N ASP A 97 -5.37 1.62 -22.30
CA ASP A 97 -4.41 0.50 -22.40
C ASP A 97 -4.09 0.14 -23.86
N MET A 98 -4.97 0.52 -24.78
CA MET A 98 -4.73 0.39 -26.22
C MET A 98 -3.79 1.49 -26.75
N GLY A 99 -3.87 2.70 -26.20
CA GLY A 99 -3.11 3.89 -26.64
C GLY A 99 -1.67 3.95 -26.15
N HIS A 100 -1.36 3.42 -24.96
CA HIS A 100 0.02 3.40 -24.43
C HIS A 100 1.01 2.52 -25.23
N LYS A 101 0.53 1.76 -26.22
CA LYS A 101 1.40 1.05 -27.17
C LYS A 101 2.15 1.97 -28.15
N ILE A 102 1.79 3.26 -28.25
CA ILE A 102 2.30 4.17 -29.29
C ILE A 102 3.16 5.32 -28.74
N GLY A 103 3.22 5.54 -27.42
CA GLY A 103 3.94 6.67 -26.82
C GLY A 103 4.79 6.30 -25.61
N THR A 104 6.10 6.45 -25.78
CA THR A 104 7.15 6.63 -24.74
C THR A 104 7.32 5.54 -23.66
N LYS A 105 8.40 4.77 -23.80
CA LYS A 105 9.05 4.01 -22.71
C LYS A 105 9.67 5.01 -21.72
N SER A 106 8.99 5.35 -20.62
CA SER A 106 9.62 6.00 -19.46
C SER A 106 10.30 4.94 -18.58
N LYS A 107 11.55 5.19 -18.18
CA LYS A 107 12.48 4.17 -17.64
C LYS A 107 12.52 4.02 -16.11
N ASP A 108 11.78 4.77 -15.31
CA ASP A 108 12.12 4.91 -13.88
C ASP A 108 11.01 4.52 -12.89
N LEU A 109 10.36 3.37 -13.09
CA LEU A 109 9.59 2.71 -12.01
C LEU A 109 9.66 1.19 -12.21
N PRO A 110 9.79 0.35 -11.16
CA PRO A 110 9.69 -1.09 -11.33
C PRO A 110 8.28 -1.39 -11.82
N SER A 111 8.16 -1.59 -13.14
CA SER A 111 6.91 -1.87 -13.80
C SER A 111 6.26 -3.07 -13.11
N GLY A 112 5.12 -2.84 -12.46
CA GLY A 112 4.20 -3.93 -12.11
C GLY A 112 3.88 -4.74 -13.37
N PRO A 113 3.31 -5.95 -13.24
CA PRO A 113 3.10 -6.84 -14.38
C PRO A 113 2.30 -6.10 -15.46
N GLU A 114 3.00 -5.67 -16.52
CA GLU A 114 2.39 -5.06 -17.70
C GLU A 114 1.42 -6.10 -18.25
N LYS A 115 0.11 -5.87 -18.00
CA LYS A 115 -0.93 -6.70 -18.61
C LYS A 115 -0.91 -6.41 -20.10
N HIS A 116 -0.11 -7.19 -20.82
CA HIS A 116 -0.17 -7.24 -22.27
C HIS A 116 -1.61 -7.54 -22.67
N PHE A 117 -2.28 -6.57 -23.29
CA PHE A 117 -3.58 -6.78 -23.94
C PHE A 117 -3.45 -7.95 -24.92
N SER A 118 -4.03 -9.09 -24.54
CA SER A 118 -3.82 -10.34 -25.25
C SER A 118 -4.59 -10.30 -26.56
N TRP A 119 -4.02 -10.78 -27.67
CA TRP A 119 -4.74 -10.92 -28.94
C TRP A 119 -6.07 -11.69 -28.77
N LYS A 120 -6.13 -12.61 -27.79
CA LYS A 120 -7.34 -13.33 -27.41
C LYS A 120 -8.45 -12.42 -26.84
N GLU A 121 -8.10 -11.42 -26.03
CA GLU A 121 -9.05 -10.44 -25.48
C GLU A 121 -9.58 -9.52 -26.59
N CYS A 122 -8.69 -9.11 -27.51
CA CYS A 122 -9.08 -8.36 -28.70
C CYS A 122 -10.13 -9.11 -29.54
N LEU A 123 -9.84 -10.37 -29.87
CA LEU A 123 -10.76 -11.23 -30.62
C LEU A 123 -12.09 -11.40 -29.89
N PHE A 124 -12.07 -11.59 -28.57
CA PHE A 124 -13.28 -11.68 -27.77
C PHE A 124 -14.15 -10.42 -27.90
N TYR A 125 -13.58 -9.21 -27.75
CA TYR A 125 -14.34 -7.97 -27.89
C TYR A 125 -14.87 -7.75 -29.31
N ILE A 126 -14.12 -8.13 -30.34
CA ILE A 126 -14.59 -8.07 -31.74
C ILE A 126 -15.79 -9.01 -31.93
N ILE A 127 -15.72 -10.24 -31.42
CA ILE A 127 -16.83 -11.20 -31.50
C ILE A 127 -18.07 -10.63 -30.80
N ILE A 128 -17.94 -10.10 -29.59
CA ILE A 128 -19.06 -9.50 -28.85
C ILE A 128 -19.67 -8.32 -29.61
N LEU A 129 -18.84 -7.43 -30.17
CA LEU A 129 -19.31 -6.30 -30.97
C LEU A 129 -20.09 -6.77 -32.20
N VAL A 130 -19.56 -7.72 -32.95
CA VAL A 130 -20.24 -8.27 -34.14
C VAL A 130 -21.57 -8.91 -33.76
N LEU A 131 -21.62 -9.69 -32.67
CA LEU A 131 -22.86 -10.29 -32.20
C LEU A 131 -23.89 -9.24 -31.78
N ALA A 132 -23.49 -8.20 -31.05
CA ALA A 132 -24.38 -7.12 -30.63
C ALA A 132 -24.96 -6.34 -31.82
N LEU A 133 -24.13 -6.05 -32.84
CA LEU A 133 -24.57 -5.40 -34.07
C LEU A 133 -25.50 -6.30 -34.89
N LEU A 134 -25.20 -7.59 -34.99
CA LEU A 134 -26.05 -8.56 -35.69
C LEU A 134 -27.42 -8.70 -35.03
N GLU A 135 -27.47 -8.88 -33.70
CA GLU A 135 -28.72 -8.96 -32.94
C GLU A 135 -29.57 -7.70 -33.16
N THR A 136 -28.96 -6.52 -32.97
CA THR A 136 -29.63 -5.23 -33.15
C THR A 136 -30.18 -5.07 -34.57
N SER A 137 -29.38 -5.42 -35.58
CA SER A 137 -29.76 -5.34 -37.00
C SER A 137 -30.97 -6.23 -37.30
N LEU A 138 -30.91 -7.50 -36.88
CA LEU A 138 -31.95 -8.48 -37.14
C LEU A 138 -33.25 -8.10 -36.44
N LEU A 139 -33.19 -7.70 -35.17
CA LEU A 139 -34.38 -7.32 -34.41
C LEU A 139 -35.01 -6.04 -34.97
N HIS A 140 -34.20 -5.02 -35.27
CA HIS A 140 -34.73 -3.75 -35.79
C HIS A 140 -35.26 -3.87 -37.23
N HIS A 141 -34.74 -4.79 -38.03
CA HIS A 141 -35.18 -4.99 -39.42
C HIS A 141 -36.39 -5.94 -39.56
N PHE A 142 -36.42 -7.03 -38.78
CA PHE A 142 -37.42 -8.10 -38.95
C PHE A 142 -38.58 -8.05 -37.94
N ALA A 143 -38.41 -7.42 -36.78
CA ALA A 143 -39.52 -7.29 -35.84
C ALA A 143 -40.48 -6.21 -36.34
N GLY A 144 -41.65 -6.63 -36.84
CA GLY A 144 -42.72 -5.71 -37.17
C GLY A 144 -43.09 -4.86 -35.95
N PHE A 145 -43.07 -3.53 -36.12
CA PHE A 145 -43.35 -2.57 -35.07
C PHE A 145 -44.83 -2.62 -34.69
N SER A 146 -45.20 -3.44 -33.71
CA SER A 146 -46.57 -3.44 -33.20
C SER A 146 -46.75 -2.28 -32.20
N GLN A 147 -47.85 -1.54 -32.31
CA GLN A 147 -48.27 -0.64 -31.25
C GLN A 147 -48.27 -1.36 -29.90
N ILE A 148 -47.75 -0.64 -28.91
CA ILE A 148 -47.40 -1.16 -27.60
C ILE A 148 -48.65 -1.74 -26.91
N SER A 149 -48.70 -3.06 -26.82
CA SER A 149 -49.75 -3.82 -26.13
C SER A 149 -49.12 -4.80 -25.16
N LYS A 150 -49.92 -5.32 -24.21
CA LYS A 150 -49.47 -6.31 -23.20
C LYS A 150 -48.91 -7.61 -23.81
N SER A 151 -49.14 -7.86 -25.10
CA SER A 151 -48.62 -9.00 -25.88
C SER A 151 -47.56 -8.61 -26.91
N SER A 152 -46.99 -7.41 -26.84
CA SER A 152 -45.92 -6.98 -27.75
C SER A 152 -44.61 -7.74 -27.47
N SER A 153 -43.79 -7.93 -28.51
CA SER A 153 -42.48 -8.59 -28.40
C SER A 153 -41.57 -7.93 -27.35
N GLN A 154 -41.64 -6.60 -27.22
CA GLN A 154 -40.90 -5.83 -26.21
C GLN A 154 -41.35 -6.17 -24.78
N ALA A 155 -42.66 -6.38 -24.54
CA ALA A 155 -43.17 -6.79 -23.23
C ALA A 155 -42.72 -8.20 -22.83
N ILE A 156 -42.63 -9.13 -23.79
CA ILE A 156 -42.13 -10.50 -23.56
C ILE A 156 -40.67 -10.47 -23.10
N VAL A 157 -39.82 -9.69 -23.79
CA VAL A 157 -38.43 -9.48 -23.37
C VAL A 157 -38.37 -8.81 -22.00
N GLY A 158 -39.27 -7.85 -21.73
CA GLY A 158 -39.42 -7.22 -20.42
C GLY A 158 -39.66 -8.21 -19.27
N TYR A 159 -40.56 -9.18 -19.43
CA TYR A 159 -40.76 -10.26 -18.43
C TYR A 159 -39.50 -11.11 -18.24
N GLY A 160 -38.79 -11.42 -19.33
CA GLY A 160 -37.50 -12.11 -19.27
C GLY A 160 -36.46 -11.35 -18.44
N LEU A 161 -36.37 -10.03 -18.62
CA LEU A 161 -35.48 -9.16 -17.85
C LEU A 161 -35.87 -9.10 -16.36
N MET A 162 -37.16 -9.15 -16.02
CA MET A 162 -37.60 -9.22 -14.62
C MET A 162 -37.13 -10.51 -13.93
N ILE A 163 -37.31 -11.66 -14.60
CA ILE A 163 -36.84 -12.95 -14.08
C ILE A 163 -35.31 -12.92 -13.94
N LEU A 164 -34.60 -12.38 -14.93
CA LEU A 164 -33.16 -12.26 -14.91
C LEU A 164 -32.66 -11.39 -13.75
N LEU A 165 -33.31 -10.26 -13.47
CA LEU A 165 -32.99 -9.40 -12.33
C LEU A 165 -33.14 -10.14 -10.99
N ILE A 166 -34.22 -10.91 -10.82
CA ILE A 166 -34.46 -11.70 -9.60
C ILE A 166 -33.37 -12.77 -9.43
N ILE A 167 -33.01 -13.48 -10.50
CA ILE A 167 -31.94 -14.49 -10.48
C ILE A 167 -30.61 -13.84 -10.08
N LEU A 168 -30.25 -12.72 -10.71
CA LEU A 168 -29.01 -12.00 -10.43
C LEU A 168 -28.96 -11.45 -9.00
N TRP A 169 -30.10 -10.96 -8.50
CA TRP A 169 -30.25 -10.51 -7.13
C TRP A 169 -30.00 -11.66 -6.15
N ILE A 170 -30.66 -12.81 -6.34
CA ILE A 170 -30.45 -14.00 -5.50
C ILE A 170 -28.98 -14.45 -5.52
N LEU A 171 -28.37 -14.53 -6.71
CA LEU A 171 -26.96 -14.93 -6.84
C LEU A 171 -26.01 -13.97 -6.11
N ARG A 172 -26.32 -12.67 -6.09
CA ARG A 172 -25.56 -11.65 -5.35
C ARG A 172 -25.70 -11.82 -3.85
N GLU A 173 -26.91 -12.00 -3.33
CA GLU A 173 -27.14 -12.20 -1.90
C GLU A 173 -26.47 -13.48 -1.39
N ILE A 174 -26.42 -14.55 -2.19
CA ILE A 174 -25.69 -15.79 -1.86
C ILE A 174 -24.17 -15.56 -1.74
N GLN A 175 -23.60 -14.56 -2.42
CA GLN A 175 -22.18 -14.24 -2.32
C GLN A 175 -21.82 -13.38 -1.11
N SER A 176 -22.78 -12.64 -0.57
CA SER A 176 -22.57 -11.70 0.54
C SER A 176 -22.37 -12.41 1.88
N VAL A 177 -21.69 -11.76 2.83
CA VAL A 177 -21.56 -12.27 4.21
C VAL A 177 -22.90 -12.24 4.94
N TYR A 178 -23.69 -11.19 4.72
CA TYR A 178 -25.02 -11.01 5.30
C TYR A 178 -26.08 -10.79 4.22
N ILE A 179 -27.11 -11.63 4.22
CA ILE A 179 -28.29 -11.52 3.36
C ILE A 179 -29.04 -10.25 3.75
N ILE A 180 -29.23 -9.34 2.79
CA ILE A 180 -29.87 -8.03 2.98
C ILE A 180 -29.16 -7.18 4.06
N GLY A 181 -27.93 -7.55 4.44
CA GLY A 181 -27.17 -6.89 5.51
C GLY A 181 -27.60 -7.23 6.94
N ILE A 182 -28.63 -8.06 7.13
CA ILE A 182 -29.21 -8.35 8.45
C ILE A 182 -28.92 -9.78 8.91
N PHE A 183 -29.14 -10.78 8.04
CA PHE A 183 -29.04 -12.19 8.43
C PHE A 183 -27.72 -12.78 7.94
N ARG A 184 -26.97 -13.46 8.81
CA ARG A 184 -25.72 -14.12 8.40
C ARG A 184 -26.00 -15.19 7.35
N ASN A 185 -25.27 -15.13 6.24
CA ASN A 185 -25.45 -16.05 5.13
C ASN A 185 -24.97 -17.46 5.51
N PRO A 186 -25.83 -18.50 5.47
CA PRO A 186 -25.44 -19.86 5.80
C PRO A 186 -24.47 -20.50 4.79
N PHE A 187 -24.42 -19.98 3.55
CA PHE A 187 -23.52 -20.46 2.51
C PHE A 187 -22.11 -19.88 2.62
N TYR A 188 -21.92 -18.80 3.38
CA TYR A 188 -20.62 -18.18 3.62
C TYR A 188 -19.79 -19.03 4.60
N PRO A 189 -18.45 -19.12 4.46
CA PRO A 189 -17.61 -19.79 5.45
C PRO A 189 -17.79 -19.20 6.85
N LYS A 190 -17.88 -20.08 7.85
CA LYS A 190 -18.21 -19.70 9.23
C LYS A 190 -16.99 -19.27 10.05
N ASP A 191 -15.83 -19.82 9.70
CA ASP A 191 -14.57 -19.62 10.38
C ASP A 191 -13.45 -19.52 9.33
N VAL A 192 -12.58 -18.53 9.49
CA VAL A 192 -11.39 -18.28 8.67
C VAL A 192 -10.18 -19.06 9.20
N GLN A 193 -10.17 -19.43 10.49
CA GLN A 193 -9.05 -20.14 11.12
C GLN A 193 -8.92 -21.56 10.59
N THR A 194 -10.03 -22.23 10.26
CA THR A 194 -10.03 -23.52 9.57
C THR A 194 -9.84 -23.37 8.05
N VAL A 195 -8.61 -23.06 7.64
CA VAL A 195 -8.21 -22.70 6.27
C VAL A 195 -8.73 -23.67 5.19
N THR A 196 -8.73 -24.98 5.45
CA THR A 196 -9.18 -26.00 4.48
C THR A 196 -10.69 -25.92 4.20
N VAL A 197 -11.50 -25.77 5.24
CA VAL A 197 -12.96 -25.62 5.14
C VAL A 197 -13.32 -24.28 4.50
N PHE A 198 -12.55 -23.23 4.80
CA PHE A 198 -12.69 -21.92 4.18
C PHE A 198 -12.51 -22.01 2.66
N PHE A 199 -11.40 -22.60 2.19
CA PHE A 199 -11.13 -22.74 0.75
C PHE A 199 -12.15 -23.61 0.01
N GLU A 200 -12.65 -24.68 0.62
CA GLU A 200 -13.67 -25.54 -0.01
C GLU A 200 -14.98 -24.76 -0.25
N LYS A 201 -15.47 -24.05 0.77
CA LYS A 201 -16.68 -23.23 0.66
C LYS A 201 -16.48 -22.04 -0.27
N GLN A 202 -15.33 -21.38 -0.21
CA GLN A 202 -14.99 -20.30 -1.12
C GLN A 202 -14.98 -20.76 -2.58
N THR A 203 -14.48 -21.97 -2.85
CA THR A 203 -14.52 -22.57 -4.19
C THR A 203 -15.95 -22.79 -4.68
N ARG A 204 -16.87 -23.21 -3.80
CA ARG A 204 -18.30 -23.32 -4.14
C ARG A 204 -18.93 -21.98 -4.46
N LEU A 205 -18.68 -20.95 -3.65
CA LEU A 205 -19.14 -19.58 -3.91
C LEU A 205 -18.56 -19.03 -5.20
N MET A 206 -17.30 -19.35 -5.51
CA MET A 206 -16.66 -18.96 -6.76
C MET A 206 -17.38 -19.53 -7.99
N LYS A 207 -17.83 -20.80 -7.94
CA LYS A 207 -18.65 -21.39 -9.03
C LYS A 207 -19.95 -20.62 -9.25
N ILE A 208 -20.64 -20.23 -8.18
CA ILE A 208 -21.86 -19.39 -8.24
C ILE A 208 -21.53 -18.01 -8.83
N GLY A 209 -20.39 -17.44 -8.45
CA GLY A 209 -19.90 -16.16 -8.98
C GLY A 209 -19.61 -16.21 -10.47
N ILE A 210 -19.06 -17.31 -10.98
CA ILE A 210 -18.86 -17.50 -12.42
C ILE A 210 -20.19 -17.50 -13.17
N VAL A 211 -21.22 -18.17 -12.65
CA VAL A 211 -22.57 -18.16 -13.24
C VAL A 211 -23.13 -16.74 -13.27
N ARG A 212 -23.07 -16.03 -12.13
CA ARG A 212 -23.49 -14.62 -12.05
C ARG A 212 -22.74 -13.75 -13.06
N ARG A 213 -21.43 -13.92 -13.16
CA ARG A 213 -20.60 -13.17 -14.12
C ARG A 213 -21.04 -13.42 -15.55
N ILE A 214 -21.25 -14.68 -15.97
CA ILE A 214 -21.71 -15.00 -17.33
C ILE A 214 -23.07 -14.35 -17.61
N LEU A 215 -24.00 -14.42 -16.64
CA LEU A 215 -25.31 -13.78 -16.77
C LEU A 215 -25.19 -12.26 -16.90
N LEU A 216 -24.29 -11.61 -16.16
CA LEU A 216 -24.08 -10.16 -16.22
C LEU A 216 -23.30 -9.71 -17.45
N THR A 217 -22.26 -10.43 -17.87
CA THR A 217 -21.40 -9.98 -18.97
C THR A 217 -21.93 -10.38 -20.35
N LEU A 218 -22.71 -11.48 -20.44
CA LEU A 218 -23.18 -12.02 -21.72
C LEU A 218 -24.70 -12.01 -21.84
N VAL A 219 -25.46 -12.56 -20.88
CA VAL A 219 -26.92 -12.73 -21.09
C VAL A 219 -27.68 -11.41 -20.94
N SER A 220 -27.38 -10.64 -19.90
CA SER A 220 -28.10 -9.39 -19.57
C SER A 220 -27.91 -8.30 -20.63
N PRO A 221 -26.69 -8.05 -21.15
CA PRO A 221 -26.50 -7.00 -22.14
C PRO A 221 -27.27 -7.26 -23.44
N PHE A 222 -27.22 -8.49 -23.96
CA PHE A 222 -27.94 -8.89 -25.18
C PHE A 222 -29.46 -8.82 -24.97
N ALA A 223 -29.97 -9.31 -23.83
CA ALA A 223 -31.39 -9.18 -23.51
C ALA A 223 -31.87 -7.71 -23.43
N MET A 224 -31.04 -6.80 -22.91
CA MET A 224 -31.36 -5.37 -22.88
C MET A 224 -31.24 -4.71 -24.25
N ILE A 225 -30.25 -5.09 -25.07
CA ILE A 225 -30.15 -4.64 -26.47
C ILE A 225 -31.37 -5.08 -27.27
N ALA A 226 -31.83 -6.31 -27.06
CA ALA A 226 -33.08 -6.79 -27.66
C ALA A 226 -34.27 -5.93 -27.22
N PHE A 227 -34.39 -5.60 -25.93
CA PHE A 227 -35.45 -4.72 -25.43
C PHE A 227 -35.40 -3.31 -26.05
N LEU A 228 -34.21 -2.72 -26.17
CA LEU A 228 -34.02 -1.37 -26.72
C LEU A 228 -34.25 -1.33 -28.24
N SER A 229 -33.78 -2.33 -28.97
CA SER A 229 -33.88 -2.40 -30.44
C SER A 229 -35.31 -2.60 -30.97
N LEU A 230 -36.18 -3.20 -30.14
CA LEU A 230 -37.60 -3.42 -30.41
C LEU A 230 -38.48 -2.17 -30.17
N ASP A 231 -37.91 -1.08 -29.65
CA ASP A 231 -38.67 0.11 -29.28
C ASP A 231 -39.10 0.94 -30.51
N SER A 232 -40.39 1.31 -30.56
CA SER A 232 -40.96 2.05 -31.69
C SER A 232 -40.46 3.50 -31.81
N SER A 233 -39.96 4.11 -30.73
CA SER A 233 -39.48 5.51 -30.76
C SER A 233 -38.20 5.69 -31.60
N LEU A 234 -37.47 4.60 -31.88
CA LEU A 234 -36.29 4.59 -32.75
C LEU A 234 -36.60 4.93 -34.22
N GLN A 235 -37.88 4.96 -34.62
CA GLN A 235 -38.29 5.43 -35.95
C GLN A 235 -38.26 6.96 -36.10
N GLY A 236 -38.20 7.70 -34.99
CA GLY A 236 -38.12 9.17 -34.98
C GLY A 236 -36.73 9.68 -35.37
N LEU A 237 -36.41 9.65 -36.67
CA LEU A 237 -35.08 9.90 -37.26
C LEU A 237 -34.37 11.21 -36.85
N HIS A 238 -35.08 12.19 -36.28
CA HIS A 238 -34.52 13.51 -35.94
C HIS A 238 -35.03 14.08 -34.62
N SER A 239 -35.31 13.23 -33.63
CA SER A 239 -35.60 13.73 -32.28
C SER A 239 -34.35 13.79 -31.43
N VAL A 240 -34.05 14.98 -30.88
CA VAL A 240 -32.95 15.19 -29.92
C VAL A 240 -33.16 14.31 -28.67
N SER A 241 -34.41 14.12 -28.22
CA SER A 241 -34.74 13.26 -27.07
C SER A 241 -34.36 11.80 -27.31
N VAL A 242 -34.64 11.29 -28.52
CA VAL A 242 -34.32 9.93 -28.93
C VAL A 242 -32.82 9.74 -29.05
N CYS A 243 -32.10 10.69 -29.67
CA CYS A 243 -30.66 10.61 -29.80
C CYS A 243 -29.97 10.54 -28.42
N ILE A 244 -30.21 11.51 -27.55
CA ILE A 244 -29.58 11.55 -26.22
C ILE A 244 -30.00 10.33 -25.37
N GLY A 245 -31.31 10.04 -25.31
CA GLY A 245 -31.84 8.96 -24.49
C GLY A 245 -31.34 7.57 -24.89
N PHE A 246 -31.29 7.28 -26.20
CA PHE A 246 -30.82 5.98 -26.68
C PHE A 246 -29.28 5.88 -26.75
N THR A 247 -28.52 6.95 -27.03
CA THR A 247 -27.05 6.90 -26.87
C THR A 247 -26.70 6.50 -25.44
N ARG A 248 -27.33 7.14 -24.45
CA ARG A 248 -27.16 6.80 -23.04
C ARG A 248 -27.56 5.35 -22.76
N ALA A 249 -28.74 4.93 -23.19
CA ALA A 249 -29.26 3.59 -22.89
C ALA A 249 -28.37 2.48 -23.46
N PHE A 250 -27.97 2.56 -24.74
CA PHE A 250 -27.09 1.57 -25.37
C PHE A 250 -25.70 1.52 -24.74
N ARG A 251 -25.18 2.66 -24.24
CA ARG A 251 -23.91 2.67 -23.50
C ARG A 251 -24.04 2.07 -22.10
N MET A 252 -25.07 2.47 -21.34
CA MET A 252 -25.30 2.01 -19.97
C MET A 252 -25.40 0.50 -19.84
N VAL A 253 -25.95 -0.18 -20.87
CA VAL A 253 -25.99 -1.65 -20.96
C VAL A 253 -24.61 -2.28 -20.74
N TRP A 254 -23.56 -1.67 -21.27
CA TRP A 254 -22.17 -2.16 -21.17
C TRP A 254 -21.39 -1.51 -20.02
N GLN A 255 -21.63 -0.22 -19.77
CA GLN A 255 -20.93 0.55 -18.75
C GLN A 255 -21.31 0.12 -17.32
N ASN A 256 -22.60 -0.09 -17.04
CA ASN A 256 -23.11 -0.51 -15.74
C ASN A 256 -24.36 -1.38 -15.89
N THR A 257 -24.14 -2.64 -16.27
CA THR A 257 -25.20 -3.59 -16.65
C THR A 257 -26.22 -3.84 -15.54
N GLU A 258 -25.81 -3.97 -14.28
CA GLU A 258 -26.73 -4.23 -13.16
C GLU A 258 -27.72 -3.08 -12.95
N ASN A 259 -27.21 -1.85 -12.95
CA ASN A 259 -28.03 -0.65 -12.81
C ASN A 259 -28.91 -0.42 -14.04
N ALA A 260 -28.40 -0.67 -15.24
CA ALA A 260 -29.17 -0.60 -16.49
C ALA A 260 -30.32 -1.63 -16.51
N LEU A 261 -30.08 -2.84 -15.99
CA LEU A 261 -31.10 -3.88 -15.87
C LEU A 261 -32.22 -3.45 -14.91
N LEU A 262 -31.85 -2.90 -13.75
CA LEU A 262 -32.81 -2.37 -12.79
C LEU A 262 -33.64 -1.22 -13.40
N GLU A 263 -33.00 -0.26 -14.07
CA GLU A 263 -33.68 0.84 -14.78
C GLU A 263 -34.69 0.30 -15.81
N THR A 264 -34.27 -0.69 -16.61
CA THR A 264 -35.10 -1.29 -17.67
C THR A 264 -36.29 -2.05 -17.10
N VAL A 265 -36.10 -2.78 -16.00
CA VAL A 265 -37.16 -3.50 -15.30
C VAL A 265 -38.17 -2.53 -14.68
N ILE A 266 -37.71 -1.43 -14.06
CA ILE A 266 -38.62 -0.40 -13.51
C ILE A 266 -39.46 0.20 -14.63
N VAL A 267 -38.85 0.62 -15.74
CA VAL A 267 -39.58 1.19 -16.88
C VAL A 267 -40.58 0.18 -17.46
N SER A 268 -40.18 -1.09 -17.61
CA SER A 268 -41.05 -2.16 -18.09
C SER A 268 -42.22 -2.42 -17.15
N THR A 269 -41.99 -2.42 -15.83
CA THR A 269 -43.03 -2.64 -14.81
C THR A 269 -44.03 -1.50 -14.79
N VAL A 270 -43.56 -0.24 -14.77
CA VAL A 270 -44.41 0.94 -14.84
C VAL A 270 -45.24 0.92 -16.11
N HIS A 271 -44.63 0.52 -17.24
CA HIS A 271 -45.32 0.42 -18.50
C HIS A 271 -46.46 -0.64 -18.49
N LEU A 272 -46.24 -1.79 -17.85
CA LEU A 272 -47.26 -2.86 -17.75
C LEU A 272 -48.44 -2.51 -16.83
N ILE A 273 -48.19 -1.70 -15.80
CA ILE A 273 -49.18 -1.31 -14.77
C ILE A 273 -49.95 -0.05 -15.17
N SER A 274 -49.27 0.91 -15.81
CA SER A 274 -49.82 2.21 -16.20
C SER A 274 -50.75 2.11 -17.40
N SER A 275 -51.86 2.86 -17.40
CA SER A 275 -52.65 3.06 -18.61
C SER A 275 -51.84 3.82 -19.66
N THR A 276 -52.18 3.65 -20.93
CA THR A 276 -51.55 4.32 -22.07
C THR A 276 -51.74 5.83 -22.06
N ASP A 277 -52.73 6.34 -21.32
CA ASP A 277 -53.11 7.76 -21.29
C ASP A 277 -52.30 8.62 -20.30
N ILE A 278 -51.46 8.01 -19.46
CA ILE A 278 -50.62 8.75 -18.51
C ILE A 278 -49.51 9.50 -19.28
N TRP A 279 -49.26 10.76 -18.88
CA TRP A 279 -48.23 11.64 -19.48
C TRP A 279 -46.88 10.94 -19.68
N TRP A 280 -46.47 10.11 -18.71
CA TRP A 280 -45.28 9.26 -18.75
C TRP A 280 -45.19 8.35 -20.00
N ASN A 281 -46.30 7.70 -20.35
CA ASN A 281 -46.36 6.78 -21.49
C ASN A 281 -46.62 7.51 -22.83
N ARG A 282 -47.29 8.66 -22.79
CA ARG A 282 -47.68 9.41 -23.98
C ARG A 282 -46.60 10.35 -24.51
N SER A 283 -45.83 10.99 -23.63
CA SER A 283 -44.98 12.14 -23.99
C SER A 283 -43.48 11.87 -23.93
N LEU A 284 -43.06 10.80 -23.25
CA LEU A 284 -41.65 10.47 -23.05
C LEU A 284 -41.28 9.21 -23.84
N ASP A 285 -40.18 9.29 -24.59
CA ASP A 285 -39.56 8.13 -25.24
C ASP A 285 -38.90 7.21 -24.20
N THR A 286 -38.75 5.93 -24.53
CA THR A 286 -38.15 4.94 -23.62
C THR A 286 -36.74 5.32 -23.17
N GLY A 287 -35.92 5.90 -24.05
CA GLY A 287 -34.59 6.41 -23.68
C GLY A 287 -34.62 7.51 -22.61
N ILE A 288 -35.59 8.44 -22.67
CA ILE A 288 -35.77 9.49 -21.66
C ILE A 288 -36.36 8.92 -20.37
N ARG A 289 -37.26 7.93 -20.45
CA ARG A 289 -37.78 7.23 -19.26
C ARG A 289 -36.63 6.57 -18.49
N LEU A 290 -35.72 5.88 -19.19
CA LEU A 290 -34.54 5.26 -18.59
C LEU A 290 -33.62 6.31 -17.95
N LEU A 291 -33.39 7.44 -18.63
CA LEU A 291 -32.61 8.56 -18.10
C LEU A 291 -33.22 9.11 -16.80
N LEU A 292 -34.53 9.38 -16.78
CA LEU A 292 -35.22 9.90 -15.60
C LEU A 292 -35.21 8.90 -14.44
N VAL A 293 -35.48 7.62 -14.71
CA VAL A 293 -35.40 6.57 -13.68
C VAL A 293 -33.98 6.46 -13.12
N GLY A 294 -32.95 6.55 -13.97
CA GLY A 294 -31.56 6.56 -13.54
C GLY A 294 -31.23 7.72 -12.61
N ILE A 295 -31.65 8.95 -12.95
CA ILE A 295 -31.47 10.14 -12.09
C ILE A 295 -32.23 9.99 -10.78
N ILE A 296 -33.50 9.60 -10.83
CA ILE A 296 -34.33 9.43 -9.62
C ILE A 296 -33.73 8.37 -8.70
N ARG A 297 -33.28 7.24 -9.25
CA ARG A 297 -32.62 6.19 -8.47
C ARG A 297 -31.37 6.72 -7.77
N ASP A 298 -30.49 7.40 -8.50
CA ASP A 298 -29.25 7.93 -7.93
C ASP A 298 -29.53 8.96 -6.83
N ARG A 299 -30.43 9.91 -7.09
CA ARG A 299 -30.83 10.92 -6.10
C ARG A 299 -31.49 10.27 -4.88
N LEU A 300 -32.28 9.22 -5.05
CA LEU A 300 -32.87 8.48 -3.94
C LEU A 300 -31.80 7.77 -3.10
N ILE A 301 -30.83 7.10 -3.73
CA ILE A 301 -29.72 6.45 -3.02
C ILE A 301 -28.91 7.48 -2.23
N GLN A 302 -28.54 8.60 -2.86
CA GLN A 302 -27.83 9.68 -2.17
C GLN A 302 -28.63 10.28 -1.01
N PHE A 303 -29.95 10.46 -1.18
CA PHE A 303 -30.82 10.94 -0.12
C PHE A 303 -30.81 9.99 1.07
N VAL A 304 -30.96 8.69 0.83
CA VAL A 304 -30.92 7.66 1.88
C VAL A 304 -29.56 7.64 2.56
N SER A 305 -28.46 7.67 1.82
CA SER A 305 -27.10 7.68 2.40
C SER A 305 -26.83 8.95 3.22
N LYS A 306 -27.26 10.13 2.77
CA LYS A 306 -27.13 11.40 3.50
C LYS A 306 -28.01 11.43 4.74
N LEU A 307 -29.22 10.87 4.66
CA LEU A 307 -30.11 10.70 5.81
C LEU A 307 -29.49 9.74 6.84
N GLN A 308 -28.97 8.60 6.40
CA GLN A 308 -28.27 7.65 7.26
C GLN A 308 -27.08 8.33 7.94
N PHE A 309 -26.25 9.07 7.19
CA PHE A 309 -25.14 9.82 7.75
C PHE A 309 -25.60 10.85 8.81
N ALA A 310 -26.64 11.63 8.54
CA ALA A 310 -27.16 12.61 9.48
C ALA A 310 -27.69 11.94 10.77
N VAL A 311 -28.42 10.83 10.64
CA VAL A 311 -28.92 10.04 11.76
C VAL A 311 -27.77 9.43 12.56
N THR A 312 -26.74 8.89 11.89
CA THR A 312 -25.56 8.33 12.55
C THR A 312 -24.84 9.40 13.38
N VAL A 313 -24.57 10.59 12.81
CA VAL A 313 -23.92 11.69 13.54
C VAL A 313 -24.77 12.13 14.75
N LEU A 314 -26.10 12.20 14.60
CA LEU A 314 -27.01 12.49 15.71
C LEU A 314 -26.91 11.42 16.81
N LEU A 315 -26.93 10.14 16.44
CA LEU A 315 -26.91 9.04 17.39
C LEU A 315 -25.55 8.94 18.09
N THR A 316 -24.44 8.99 17.36
CA THR A 316 -23.08 8.93 17.95
C THR A 316 -22.80 10.12 18.84
N SER A 317 -23.32 11.31 18.53
CA SER A 317 -23.17 12.48 19.40
C SER A 317 -23.79 12.28 20.80
N TRP A 318 -24.75 11.37 20.92
CA TRP A 318 -25.41 11.01 22.18
C TRP A 318 -24.79 9.77 22.84
N THR A 319 -24.49 8.72 22.06
CA THR A 319 -24.02 7.42 22.57
C THR A 319 -22.52 7.40 22.88
N GLU A 320 -21.70 8.07 22.07
CA GLU A 320 -20.25 8.04 22.23
C GLU A 320 -19.76 9.05 23.25
N LYS A 321 -19.07 8.56 24.29
CA LYS A 321 -18.59 9.39 25.41
C LYS A 321 -17.66 10.51 24.94
N LYS A 322 -16.81 10.24 23.95
CA LYS A 322 -15.85 11.24 23.39
C LYS A 322 -16.54 12.35 22.58
N GLN A 323 -17.69 12.07 21.98
CA GLN A 323 -18.45 13.05 21.17
C GLN A 323 -19.53 13.77 21.98
N ARG A 324 -19.92 13.22 23.14
CA ARG A 324 -20.97 13.75 24.00
C ARG A 324 -20.52 15.04 24.70
N ARG A 325 -21.19 16.14 24.38
CA ARG A 325 -21.02 17.46 25.02
C ARG A 325 -22.18 17.75 25.97
N LYS A 326 -21.99 18.68 26.92
CA LYS A 326 -23.06 19.14 27.83
C LYS A 326 -24.28 19.69 27.04
N THR A 327 -24.05 20.26 25.86
CA THR A 327 -25.09 20.81 24.97
C THR A 327 -25.70 19.81 23.98
N THR A 328 -25.27 18.54 23.95
CA THR A 328 -25.78 17.54 22.98
C THR A 328 -27.30 17.40 23.08
N ALA A 329 -27.87 17.35 24.29
CA ALA A 329 -29.32 17.24 24.47
C ALA A 329 -30.07 18.40 23.79
N THR A 330 -29.58 19.63 23.97
CA THR A 330 -30.13 20.82 23.35
C THR A 330 -30.01 20.77 21.82
N LEU A 331 -28.88 20.31 21.28
CA LEU A 331 -28.69 20.16 19.84
C LEU A 331 -29.58 19.08 19.23
N CYS A 332 -29.82 17.96 19.92
CA CYS A 332 -30.78 16.95 19.49
C CYS A 332 -32.22 17.52 19.45
N ILE A 333 -32.62 18.25 20.50
CA ILE A 333 -33.93 18.92 20.54
C ILE A 333 -34.04 19.94 19.39
N LEU A 334 -32.99 20.73 19.14
CA LEU A 334 -32.94 21.68 18.05
C LEU A 334 -33.11 21.00 16.69
N ASN A 335 -32.43 19.87 16.45
CA ASN A 335 -32.58 19.10 15.21
C ASN A 335 -33.98 18.50 15.04
N ILE A 336 -34.65 18.11 16.12
CA ILE A 336 -36.04 17.63 16.05
C ILE A 336 -36.98 18.78 15.68
N VAL A 337 -36.84 19.92 16.34
CA VAL A 337 -37.67 21.12 16.10
C VAL A 337 -37.45 21.68 14.69
N PHE A 338 -36.18 21.76 14.25
CA PHE A 338 -35.80 22.24 12.93
C PHE A 338 -35.64 21.12 11.89
N SER A 339 -36.17 19.93 12.16
CA SER A 339 -36.13 18.78 11.24
C SER A 339 -36.62 19.09 9.82
N PRO A 340 -37.69 19.88 9.57
CA PRO A 340 -38.05 20.21 8.18
C PRO A 340 -36.96 21.01 7.47
N PHE A 341 -36.24 21.88 8.18
CA PHE A 341 -35.13 22.66 7.61
C PHE A 341 -33.90 21.78 7.35
N VAL A 342 -33.57 20.89 8.29
CA VAL A 342 -32.50 19.90 8.10
C VAL A 342 -32.80 19.00 6.90
N LEU A 343 -34.05 18.57 6.73
CA LEU A 343 -34.47 17.79 5.57
C LEU A 343 -34.33 18.59 4.26
N VAL A 344 -34.67 19.88 4.26
CA VAL A 344 -34.43 20.77 3.10
C VAL A 344 -32.95 20.86 2.76
N ILE A 345 -32.06 20.97 3.75
CA ILE A 345 -30.60 20.94 3.55
C ILE A 345 -30.16 19.62 2.92
N ILE A 346 -30.66 18.49 3.42
CA ILE A 346 -30.34 17.15 2.89
C ILE A 346 -30.86 17.00 1.45
N VAL A 347 -32.08 17.46 1.16
CA VAL A 347 -32.65 17.44 -0.19
C VAL A 347 -31.83 18.32 -1.12
N PHE A 348 -31.46 19.53 -0.71
CA PHE A 348 -30.66 20.44 -1.53
C PHE A 348 -29.26 19.87 -1.82
N SER A 349 -28.59 19.31 -0.81
CA SER A 349 -27.33 18.59 -0.96
C SER A 349 -27.47 17.40 -1.91
N THR A 350 -28.58 16.64 -1.83
CA THR A 350 -28.89 15.53 -2.73
C THR A 350 -29.08 15.99 -4.17
N LEU A 351 -29.83 17.07 -4.41
CA LEU A 351 -30.07 17.60 -5.75
C LEU A 351 -28.79 18.07 -6.44
N LEU A 352 -27.88 18.67 -5.68
CA LEU A 352 -26.57 19.12 -6.16
C LEU A 352 -25.50 18.01 -6.21
N SER A 353 -25.82 16.77 -5.82
CA SER A 353 -24.82 15.72 -5.63
C SER A 353 -23.63 16.14 -4.76
N SER A 354 -23.85 17.06 -3.81
CA SER A 354 -22.79 17.65 -3.01
C SER A 354 -22.67 16.97 -1.64
N PRO A 355 -21.53 17.04 -0.95
CA PRO A 355 -21.37 16.40 0.36
C PRO A 355 -22.20 17.12 1.44
N LEU A 356 -22.70 16.36 2.42
CA LEU A 356 -23.32 16.91 3.62
C LEU A 356 -22.25 17.05 4.71
N LEU A 357 -22.01 18.26 5.20
CA LEU A 357 -20.92 18.54 6.13
C LEU A 357 -21.46 18.78 7.54
N PRO A 358 -21.02 18.03 8.57
CA PRO A 358 -21.29 18.37 9.95
C PRO A 358 -20.35 19.49 10.41
N LEU A 359 -20.90 20.57 10.95
CA LEU A 359 -20.14 21.72 11.44
C LEU A 359 -19.36 21.35 12.71
N PHE A 360 -18.02 21.35 12.65
CA PHE A 360 -17.15 21.00 13.78
C PHE A 360 -17.53 19.68 14.46
N THR A 361 -17.92 18.67 13.65
CA THR A 361 -18.44 17.36 14.08
C THR A 361 -19.69 17.40 14.97
N LEU A 362 -20.34 18.56 15.09
CA LEU A 362 -21.65 18.70 15.72
C LEU A 362 -22.75 18.21 14.77
N PRO A 363 -23.90 17.78 15.29
CA PRO A 363 -25.09 17.48 14.49
C PRO A 363 -25.74 18.77 13.97
N VAL A 364 -24.98 19.60 13.26
CA VAL A 364 -25.43 20.81 12.57
C VAL A 364 -24.92 20.69 11.15
N PHE A 365 -25.82 20.55 10.19
CA PHE A 365 -25.45 20.17 8.83
C PHE A 365 -25.43 21.37 7.90
N LEU A 366 -24.41 21.43 7.05
CA LEU A 366 -24.26 22.40 5.98
C LEU A 366 -24.11 21.67 4.64
N VAL A 367 -24.55 22.32 3.57
CA VAL A 367 -24.33 21.82 2.21
C VAL A 367 -22.92 22.17 1.78
N GLY A 368 -22.08 21.16 1.54
CA GLY A 368 -20.78 21.38 0.93
C GLY A 368 -20.92 21.68 -0.56
N PHE A 369 -19.86 22.18 -1.19
CA PHE A 369 -19.87 22.47 -2.61
C PHE A 369 -19.85 21.19 -3.48
N PRO A 370 -20.58 21.17 -4.62
CA PRO A 370 -20.48 20.10 -5.61
C PRO A 370 -19.07 20.01 -6.18
N ARG A 371 -18.55 18.78 -6.25
CA ARG A 371 -17.22 18.48 -6.77
C ARG A 371 -17.22 17.11 -7.44
N PRO A 372 -16.32 16.84 -8.40
CA PRO A 372 -16.16 15.51 -8.96
C PRO A 372 -15.96 14.45 -7.86
N ILE A 373 -16.38 13.22 -8.14
CA ILE A 373 -16.17 12.08 -7.24
C ILE A 373 -14.67 11.86 -7.00
N GLN A 374 -13.84 12.16 -8.02
CA GLN A 374 -12.39 12.16 -7.89
C GLN A 374 -11.95 13.15 -6.78
N SER A 375 -11.34 12.61 -5.73
CA SER A 375 -10.97 13.40 -4.54
C SER A 375 -9.64 14.15 -4.69
N TRP A 376 -8.85 13.86 -5.74
CA TRP A 376 -7.48 14.33 -5.89
C TRP A 376 -7.31 15.15 -7.17
N PRO A 377 -6.50 16.23 -7.15
CA PRO A 377 -6.28 17.08 -8.31
C PRO A 377 -5.43 16.42 -9.42
N GLY A 378 -4.77 15.30 -9.12
CA GLY A 378 -3.87 14.58 -10.03
C GLY A 378 -4.12 13.07 -10.07
N ALA A 379 -3.26 12.35 -10.80
CA ALA A 379 -3.29 10.89 -10.81
C ALA A 379 -3.09 10.34 -9.39
N ALA A 380 -3.81 9.26 -9.07
CA ALA A 380 -3.69 8.59 -7.79
C ALA A 380 -2.22 8.25 -7.48
N GLY A 381 -1.75 8.65 -6.28
CA GLY A 381 -0.38 8.41 -5.83
C GLY A 381 0.61 9.57 -6.02
N THR A 382 0.26 10.61 -6.78
CA THR A 382 1.16 11.77 -7.02
C THR A 382 1.54 12.55 -5.76
N THR A 383 0.69 12.54 -4.74
CA THR A 383 0.92 13.20 -3.44
C THR A 383 1.09 12.21 -2.29
N ALA A 384 1.48 10.96 -2.59
CA ALA A 384 1.70 9.95 -1.55
C ALA A 384 2.93 10.32 -0.71
N CYS A 385 2.79 10.28 0.62
CA CYS A 385 3.92 10.39 1.52
C CYS A 385 4.67 9.05 1.54
N VAL A 386 5.98 9.08 1.35
CA VAL A 386 6.83 7.88 1.40
C VAL A 386 7.41 7.76 2.80
N CYS A 387 7.18 6.61 3.43
CA CYS A 387 7.67 6.27 4.77
C CYS A 387 8.33 4.88 4.77
N ALA A 388 8.88 4.46 5.92
CA ALA A 388 9.48 3.14 6.07
C ALA A 388 8.51 1.98 5.69
N ASP A 389 7.21 2.16 5.93
CA ASP A 389 6.20 1.13 5.68
C ASP A 389 5.84 0.96 4.21
N THR A 390 6.19 1.94 3.38
CA THR A 390 5.80 2.00 1.96
C THR A 390 6.24 0.73 1.21
N VAL A 391 7.38 0.15 1.58
CA VAL A 391 7.92 -1.05 0.93
C VAL A 391 6.99 -2.27 1.08
N TYR A 392 6.32 -2.42 2.21
CA TYR A 392 5.41 -3.56 2.44
C TYR A 392 4.13 -3.41 1.62
N TYR A 393 3.61 -2.20 1.48
CA TYR A 393 2.48 -1.93 0.60
C TYR A 393 2.85 -2.19 -0.85
N TYR A 394 4.06 -1.79 -1.27
CA TYR A 394 4.56 -2.06 -2.62
C TYR A 394 4.65 -3.56 -2.93
N GLN A 395 5.15 -4.36 -1.97
CA GLN A 395 5.21 -5.82 -2.08
C GLN A 395 3.82 -6.47 -2.14
N MET A 396 2.87 -5.96 -1.36
CA MET A 396 1.53 -6.53 -1.26
C MET A 396 0.63 -6.24 -2.49
N VAL A 397 0.71 -5.02 -3.06
CA VAL A 397 -0.21 -4.53 -4.09
C VAL A 397 -0.38 -5.46 -5.30
N PRO A 398 0.67 -6.05 -5.90
CA PRO A 398 0.51 -6.95 -7.05
C PRO A 398 -0.35 -8.18 -6.74
N ARG A 399 -0.10 -8.83 -5.59
CA ARG A 399 -0.84 -10.02 -5.14
C ARG A 399 -2.27 -9.67 -4.75
N LEU A 400 -2.43 -8.58 -4.00
CA LEU A 400 -3.74 -8.07 -3.61
C LEU A 400 -4.59 -7.73 -4.85
N THR A 401 -4.01 -7.10 -5.87
CA THR A 401 -4.71 -6.76 -7.11
C THR A 401 -5.20 -8.00 -7.86
N ALA A 402 -4.41 -9.08 -7.91
CA ALA A 402 -4.81 -10.33 -8.55
C ALA A 402 -6.00 -11.00 -7.82
N VAL A 403 -5.98 -11.00 -6.49
CA VAL A 403 -7.05 -11.55 -5.66
C VAL A 403 -8.30 -10.67 -5.72
N LEU A 404 -8.15 -9.35 -5.67
CA LEU A 404 -9.24 -8.37 -5.85
C LEU A 404 -9.90 -8.52 -7.21
N GLN A 405 -9.13 -8.70 -8.29
CA GLN A 405 -9.68 -8.92 -9.62
C GLN A 405 -10.60 -10.16 -9.64
N THR A 406 -10.18 -11.24 -8.97
CA THR A 406 -10.97 -12.47 -8.87
C THR A 406 -12.21 -12.27 -8.00
N ALA A 407 -12.07 -11.58 -6.88
CA ALA A 407 -13.14 -11.25 -5.94
C ALA A 407 -14.23 -10.34 -6.57
N MET A 408 -13.81 -9.31 -7.29
CA MET A 408 -14.66 -8.38 -8.05
C MET A 408 -15.38 -9.12 -9.18
N ALA A 409 -14.66 -9.94 -9.94
CA ALA A 409 -15.24 -10.72 -11.03
C ALA A 409 -16.25 -11.77 -10.55
N ALA A 410 -16.04 -12.34 -9.35
CA ALA A 410 -16.98 -13.27 -8.73
C ALA A 410 -18.25 -12.54 -8.25
N GLY A 411 -18.12 -11.30 -7.75
CA GLY A 411 -19.21 -10.54 -7.14
C GLY A 411 -19.17 -10.48 -5.61
N SER A 412 -18.07 -10.94 -4.99
CA SER A 412 -17.93 -11.00 -3.52
C SER A 412 -17.89 -9.64 -2.83
N LEU A 413 -17.51 -8.58 -3.56
CA LEU A 413 -17.51 -7.18 -3.09
C LEU A 413 -18.86 -6.47 -3.29
N GLY A 414 -19.90 -7.21 -3.72
CA GLY A 414 -21.21 -6.65 -4.02
C GLY A 414 -21.25 -5.90 -5.36
N LEU A 415 -22.08 -4.86 -5.41
CA LEU A 415 -22.20 -3.98 -6.57
C LEU A 415 -21.03 -2.98 -6.58
N LEU A 416 -20.22 -3.02 -7.64
CA LEU A 416 -19.10 -2.10 -7.83
C LEU A 416 -19.62 -0.78 -8.40
N LEU A 417 -19.55 0.27 -7.60
CA LEU A 417 -19.92 1.62 -8.02
C LEU A 417 -18.68 2.54 -7.98
N PRO A 418 -18.49 3.39 -8.99
CA PRO A 418 -17.48 4.42 -8.91
C PRO A 418 -17.74 5.35 -7.72
N GLY A 419 -16.69 5.72 -6.99
CA GLY A 419 -16.78 6.45 -5.73
C GLY A 419 -16.97 5.59 -4.48
N SER A 420 -17.19 4.27 -4.62
CA SER A 420 -17.20 3.36 -3.47
C SER A 420 -15.81 3.22 -2.84
N HIS A 421 -15.80 3.14 -1.51
CA HIS A 421 -14.61 2.96 -0.70
C HIS A 421 -14.66 1.61 0.03
N TYR A 422 -13.51 0.92 0.07
CA TYR A 422 -13.32 -0.31 0.82
C TYR A 422 -12.12 -0.14 1.75
N LEU A 423 -12.26 -0.64 2.97
CA LEU A 423 -11.19 -0.69 3.95
C LEU A 423 -10.72 -2.14 4.08
N GLY A 424 -9.46 -2.39 3.74
CA GLY A 424 -8.76 -3.63 4.02
C GLY A 424 -7.97 -3.48 5.33
N ARG A 425 -8.02 -4.50 6.17
CA ARG A 425 -7.27 -4.54 7.42
C ARG A 425 -6.62 -5.90 7.59
N PHE A 426 -5.35 -5.88 7.97
CA PHE A 426 -4.56 -7.06 8.31
C PHE A 426 -3.56 -6.66 9.40
N GLN A 427 -3.72 -7.20 10.62
CA GLN A 427 -2.91 -6.80 11.78
C GLN A 427 -2.88 -5.26 11.92
N ASP A 428 -1.68 -4.67 12.00
CA ASP A 428 -1.50 -3.23 12.12
C ASP A 428 -1.64 -2.48 10.79
N ARG A 429 -1.72 -3.19 9.65
CA ARG A 429 -1.78 -2.61 8.32
C ARG A 429 -3.22 -2.29 7.93
N LEU A 430 -3.45 -1.03 7.57
CA LEU A 430 -4.69 -0.55 6.98
C LEU A 430 -4.49 -0.16 5.52
N ILE A 431 -5.47 -0.52 4.69
CA ILE A 431 -5.45 -0.33 3.24
C ILE A 431 -6.77 0.32 2.84
N TRP A 432 -6.68 1.47 2.20
CA TRP A 432 -7.82 2.18 1.64
C TRP A 432 -7.91 1.92 0.14
N ILE A 433 -9.02 1.35 -0.31
CA ILE A 433 -9.27 1.05 -1.73
C ILE A 433 -10.44 1.89 -2.21
N MET A 434 -10.26 2.64 -3.29
CA MET A 434 -11.32 3.44 -3.91
C MET A 434 -11.55 2.99 -5.35
N ILE A 435 -12.81 2.81 -5.75
CA ILE A 435 -13.17 2.59 -7.14
C ILE A 435 -13.21 3.94 -7.85
N LEU A 436 -12.35 4.11 -8.88
CA LEU A 436 -12.27 5.35 -9.65
C LEU A 436 -13.19 5.33 -10.87
N GLU A 437 -13.21 4.20 -11.58
CA GLU A 437 -13.89 4.05 -12.87
C GLU A 437 -14.28 2.58 -13.08
N CYS A 438 -15.43 2.34 -13.70
CA CYS A 438 -15.88 1.01 -14.08
C CYS A 438 -16.39 1.02 -15.52
N GLY A 439 -16.15 -0.05 -16.27
CA GLY A 439 -16.72 -0.26 -17.60
C GLY A 439 -16.86 -1.73 -17.94
N TYR A 440 -16.99 -2.06 -19.22
CA TYR A 440 -17.20 -3.44 -19.64
C TYR A 440 -15.96 -4.29 -19.35
N THR A 441 -16.09 -5.20 -18.38
CA THR A 441 -15.04 -6.14 -17.93
C THR A 441 -13.76 -5.52 -17.35
N TYR A 442 -13.74 -4.22 -17.05
CA TYR A 442 -12.62 -3.56 -16.37
C TYR A 442 -13.10 -2.66 -15.21
N CYS A 443 -12.22 -2.47 -14.24
CA CYS A 443 -12.39 -1.60 -13.10
C CYS A 443 -11.04 -0.96 -12.78
N SER A 444 -11.02 0.37 -12.62
CA SER A 444 -9.85 1.11 -12.15
C SER A 444 -10.00 1.39 -10.67
N ILE A 445 -9.01 0.95 -9.89
CA ILE A 445 -8.99 1.13 -8.43
C ILE A 445 -7.73 1.88 -8.01
N ASN A 446 -7.88 2.69 -6.96
CA ASN A 446 -6.78 3.28 -6.22
C ASN A 446 -6.58 2.49 -4.94
N ILE A 447 -5.36 1.99 -4.69
CA ILE A 447 -4.99 1.30 -3.46
C ILE A 447 -3.99 2.18 -2.71
N LYS A 448 -4.34 2.60 -1.49
CA LYS A 448 -3.50 3.44 -0.63
C LYS A 448 -3.23 2.72 0.69
N GLY A 449 -1.95 2.61 1.06
CA GLY A 449 -1.57 2.25 2.43
C GLY A 449 -1.80 3.44 3.37
N LEU A 450 -2.32 3.16 4.56
CA LEU A 450 -2.42 4.15 5.64
C LEU A 450 -1.27 3.95 6.63
N GLU A 451 -0.98 4.96 7.44
CA GLU A 451 0.05 4.88 8.49
C GLU A 451 -0.25 3.73 9.45
N LEU A 452 0.82 3.06 9.92
CA LEU A 452 0.70 2.03 10.95
C LEU A 452 0.19 2.66 12.27
N GLN A 453 -0.45 1.85 13.11
CA GLN A 453 -1.09 2.33 14.34
C GLN A 453 -0.06 2.71 15.40
N GLU A 454 0.29 4.00 15.46
CA GLU A 454 1.23 4.51 16.48
C GLU A 454 0.54 5.19 17.67
N THR A 455 -0.70 5.67 17.51
CA THR A 455 -1.39 6.48 18.54
C THR A 455 -2.54 5.74 19.22
N SER A 456 -2.84 6.13 20.47
CA SER A 456 -3.94 5.57 21.26
C SER A 456 -5.33 5.77 20.62
N CYS A 457 -5.51 6.82 19.81
CA CYS A 457 -6.72 7.00 19.00
C CYS A 457 -6.80 5.96 17.88
N HIS A 458 -5.68 5.70 17.19
CA HIS A 458 -5.64 4.70 16.11
C HIS A 458 -5.96 3.31 16.66
N THR A 459 -5.45 2.95 17.85
CA THR A 459 -5.75 1.67 18.50
C THR A 459 -7.24 1.53 18.85
N ALA A 460 -7.88 2.60 19.32
CA ALA A 460 -9.31 2.56 19.67
C ALA A 460 -10.21 2.37 18.44
N GLU A 461 -9.91 3.08 17.35
CA GLU A 461 -10.64 2.95 16.08
C GLU A 461 -10.41 1.59 15.44
N ALA A 462 -9.15 1.13 15.44
CA ALA A 462 -8.74 -0.19 14.97
C ALA A 462 -9.46 -1.32 15.69
N ARG A 463 -9.51 -1.26 17.02
CA ARG A 463 -10.24 -2.24 17.85
C ARG A 463 -11.71 -2.32 17.48
N ARG A 464 -12.35 -1.18 17.17
CA ARG A 464 -13.75 -1.18 16.76
C ARG A 464 -13.96 -1.86 15.40
N VAL A 465 -12.98 -1.76 14.50
CA VAL A 465 -12.99 -2.50 13.22
C VAL A 465 -12.75 -3.99 13.45
N ASP A 466 -11.84 -4.35 14.36
CA ASP A 466 -11.58 -5.75 14.73
C ASP A 466 -12.83 -6.42 15.30
N GLU A 467 -13.56 -5.76 16.20
CA GLU A 467 -14.84 -6.26 16.73
C GLU A 467 -15.83 -6.63 15.62
N VAL A 468 -15.95 -5.78 14.58
CA VAL A 468 -16.83 -6.05 13.43
C VAL A 468 -16.35 -7.26 12.61
N PHE A 469 -15.04 -7.45 12.52
CA PHE A 469 -14.43 -8.56 11.79
C PHE A 469 -14.54 -9.88 12.55
N GLU A 470 -14.26 -9.89 13.84
CA GLU A 470 -14.41 -11.05 14.73
C GLU A 470 -15.87 -11.57 14.67
N ASP A 471 -16.84 -10.67 14.77
CA ASP A 471 -18.27 -11.01 14.68
C ASP A 471 -18.67 -11.59 13.31
N ALA A 472 -18.08 -11.07 12.23
CA ALA A 472 -18.42 -11.50 10.87
C ALA A 472 -17.71 -12.80 10.45
N PHE A 473 -16.45 -12.98 10.86
CA PHE A 473 -15.52 -13.94 10.26
C PHE A 473 -14.97 -14.99 11.23
N GLU A 474 -14.95 -14.76 12.55
CA GLU A 474 -14.26 -15.63 13.53
C GLU A 474 -15.21 -16.32 14.55
N GLN A 475 -16.53 -16.11 14.46
CA GLN A 475 -17.48 -16.66 15.42
C GLN A 475 -17.61 -18.21 15.44
N GLU A 476 -17.20 -18.82 16.55
CA GLU A 476 -17.43 -20.22 16.94
C GLU A 476 -18.80 -20.47 17.62
N TYR A 477 -19.96 -20.22 16.98
CA TYR A 477 -21.26 -20.64 17.58
C TYR A 477 -22.33 -21.20 16.63
N THR A 478 -23.21 -22.01 17.24
CA THR A 478 -24.05 -23.09 16.71
C THR A 478 -25.43 -22.69 16.14
N ARG A 479 -25.81 -21.41 16.13
CA ARG A 479 -27.13 -21.00 15.61
C ARG A 479 -27.14 -20.78 14.09
N VAL A 480 -28.11 -21.40 13.43
CA VAL A 480 -28.45 -21.13 12.02
C VAL A 480 -29.10 -19.74 11.97
N CYS A 481 -28.53 -18.82 11.19
CA CYS A 481 -28.98 -17.42 11.00
C CYS A 481 -28.87 -16.51 12.24
N SER A 482 -27.64 -16.12 12.62
CA SER A 482 -27.43 -15.00 13.55
C SER A 482 -27.77 -13.66 12.89
N LEU A 483 -28.20 -12.69 13.71
CA LEU A 483 -28.44 -11.31 13.30
C LEU A 483 -27.12 -10.53 13.29
N ASN A 484 -26.98 -9.60 12.35
CA ASN A 484 -25.88 -8.66 12.31
C ASN A 484 -26.06 -7.60 13.40
N GLU A 485 -25.20 -7.63 14.43
CA GLU A 485 -25.20 -6.62 15.50
C GLU A 485 -24.79 -5.24 14.97
N HIS A 486 -24.06 -5.20 13.87
CA HIS A 486 -23.46 -4.02 13.25
C HIS A 486 -24.21 -3.53 12.00
N PHE A 487 -25.48 -3.93 11.82
CA PHE A 487 -26.26 -3.59 10.60
C PHE A 487 -26.34 -2.08 10.32
N GLY A 488 -26.36 -1.25 11.38
CA GLY A 488 -26.44 0.22 11.27
C GLY A 488 -25.09 0.91 11.07
N ASN A 489 -23.98 0.17 11.10
CA ASN A 489 -22.65 0.74 10.96
C ASN A 489 -22.39 1.19 9.51
N VAL A 490 -21.53 2.20 9.37
CA VAL A 490 -21.05 2.67 8.07
C VAL A 490 -20.14 1.63 7.41
N LEU A 491 -19.36 0.91 8.22
CA LEU A 491 -18.51 -0.19 7.75
C LEU A 491 -19.32 -1.48 7.72
N THR A 492 -19.49 -2.03 6.52
CA THR A 492 -20.14 -3.33 6.32
C THR A 492 -19.09 -4.38 5.93
N PRO A 493 -19.07 -5.55 6.57
CA PRO A 493 -18.14 -6.62 6.21
C PRO A 493 -18.48 -7.19 4.83
N CYS A 494 -17.51 -7.18 3.92
CA CYS A 494 -17.71 -7.59 2.52
C CYS A 494 -17.20 -9.00 2.23
N THR A 495 -15.90 -9.25 2.46
CA THR A 495 -15.28 -10.56 2.19
C THR A 495 -13.88 -10.66 2.81
N VAL A 496 -13.40 -11.88 2.99
CA VAL A 496 -12.01 -12.20 3.34
C VAL A 496 -11.23 -12.61 2.08
N LEU A 497 -10.02 -12.07 1.92
CA LEU A 497 -9.16 -12.30 0.76
C LEU A 497 -7.82 -12.92 1.21
N PRO A 498 -7.49 -14.15 0.83
CA PRO A 498 -6.21 -14.76 1.18
C PRO A 498 -5.09 -14.17 0.32
N VAL A 499 -4.15 -13.46 0.96
CA VAL A 499 -3.00 -12.84 0.30
C VAL A 499 -1.74 -13.21 1.07
N LYS A 500 -0.67 -13.57 0.36
CA LYS A 500 0.64 -13.82 0.98
C LYS A 500 1.35 -12.48 1.24
N LEU A 501 1.67 -12.21 2.50
CA LEU A 501 2.23 -10.94 2.95
C LEU A 501 3.02 -11.13 4.26
N TYR A 502 3.85 -10.14 4.60
CA TYR A 502 4.63 -10.15 5.84
C TYR A 502 3.77 -9.80 7.05
N SER A 503 3.81 -10.68 8.04
CA SER A 503 3.26 -10.45 9.37
C SER A 503 4.28 -9.66 10.20
N ASP A 504 3.78 -8.76 11.05
CA ASP A 504 4.59 -8.15 12.10
C ASP A 504 4.39 -8.97 13.38
N ALA A 505 5.47 -9.50 13.97
CA ALA A 505 5.37 -10.44 15.08
C ALA A 505 6.39 -10.06 16.16
N ARG A 506 6.01 -9.19 17.09
CA ARG A 506 6.93 -8.61 18.08
C ARG A 506 7.10 -9.53 19.28
N ASN A 507 8.36 -9.84 19.63
CA ASN A 507 8.68 -10.70 20.77
C ASN A 507 9.66 -10.02 21.74
N VAL A 508 9.27 -9.91 23.00
CA VAL A 508 10.14 -9.36 24.06
C VAL A 508 11.29 -10.33 24.36
N LEU A 509 12.54 -9.88 24.22
CA LEU A 509 13.74 -10.68 24.52
C LEU A 509 14.29 -10.50 25.94
N SER A 510 13.60 -9.76 26.81
CA SER A 510 13.93 -9.69 28.24
C SER A 510 14.00 -11.11 28.82
N GLY A 511 15.07 -11.41 29.57
CA GLY A 511 15.34 -12.76 30.08
C GLY A 511 16.11 -13.68 29.12
N ILE A 512 16.14 -13.40 27.81
CA ILE A 512 17.02 -14.10 26.86
C ILE A 512 18.35 -13.37 26.76
N ILE A 513 18.34 -12.08 26.41
CA ILE A 513 19.56 -11.26 26.25
C ILE A 513 20.18 -10.84 27.57
N ASP A 514 19.43 -10.92 28.67
CA ASP A 514 19.89 -10.63 30.03
C ASP A 514 20.42 -11.87 30.76
N SER A 515 20.17 -13.08 30.24
CA SER A 515 20.58 -14.33 30.90
C SER A 515 22.09 -14.55 30.79
N HIS A 516 22.76 -14.71 31.93
CA HIS A 516 24.20 -14.98 31.98
C HIS A 516 24.60 -16.28 31.27
N GLU A 517 23.74 -17.30 31.26
CA GLU A 517 24.00 -18.56 30.58
C GLU A 517 24.01 -18.38 29.05
N ASN A 518 22.98 -17.73 28.51
CA ASN A 518 22.88 -17.41 27.09
C ASN A 518 24.03 -16.53 26.62
N LEU A 519 24.41 -15.52 27.41
CA LEU A 519 25.53 -14.63 27.08
C LEU A 519 26.89 -15.34 27.09
N LYS A 520 27.05 -16.38 27.93
CA LYS A 520 28.26 -17.21 27.94
C LYS A 520 28.34 -18.07 26.69
N GLU A 521 27.23 -18.69 26.28
CA GLU A 521 27.16 -19.44 25.03
C GLU A 521 27.35 -18.55 23.80
N PHE A 522 26.73 -17.37 23.78
CA PHE A 522 26.81 -16.39 22.71
C PHE A 522 28.27 -16.07 22.33
N LYS A 523 29.16 -15.91 23.31
CA LYS A 523 30.58 -15.66 23.06
C LYS A 523 31.26 -16.82 22.32
N GLY A 524 30.98 -18.06 22.73
CA GLY A 524 31.53 -19.25 22.08
C GLY A 524 30.97 -19.44 20.67
N ASP A 525 29.68 -19.20 20.50
CA ASP A 525 29.01 -19.30 19.20
C ASP A 525 29.47 -18.20 18.22
N LEU A 526 29.77 -17.00 18.70
CA LEU A 526 30.26 -15.91 17.85
C LEU A 526 31.54 -16.32 17.11
N ILE A 527 32.47 -16.98 17.80
CA ILE A 527 33.72 -17.44 17.20
C ILE A 527 33.42 -18.49 16.11
N LYS A 528 32.51 -19.43 16.38
CA LYS A 528 32.09 -20.45 15.40
C LYS A 528 31.43 -19.82 14.17
N VAL A 529 30.53 -18.86 14.35
CA VAL A 529 29.84 -18.16 13.26
C VAL A 529 30.82 -17.31 12.44
N LEU A 530 31.76 -16.59 13.08
CA LEU A 530 32.82 -15.85 12.39
C LEU A 530 33.67 -16.77 11.51
N VAL A 531 34.09 -17.92 12.03
CA VAL A 531 34.82 -18.93 11.25
C VAL A 531 34.03 -19.35 10.02
N TRP A 532 32.75 -19.70 10.20
CA TRP A 532 31.89 -20.16 9.10
C TRP A 532 31.69 -19.08 8.03
N ILE A 533 31.37 -17.84 8.41
CA ILE A 533 31.17 -16.73 7.47
C ILE A 533 32.44 -16.43 6.68
N LEU A 534 33.60 -16.37 7.34
CA LEU A 534 34.86 -16.04 6.68
C LEU A 534 35.31 -17.14 5.72
N VAL A 535 35.19 -18.41 6.12
CA VAL A 535 35.51 -19.56 5.25
C VAL A 535 34.59 -19.59 4.04
N GLN A 536 33.29 -19.35 4.23
CA GLN A 536 32.31 -19.32 3.15
C GLN A 536 32.46 -18.11 2.22
N TYR A 537 32.87 -16.96 2.76
CA TYR A 537 33.23 -15.80 1.96
C TYR A 537 34.43 -16.09 1.07
N CYS A 538 35.50 -16.66 1.65
CA CYS A 538 36.72 -16.98 0.91
C CYS A 538 36.48 -18.04 -0.16
N SER A 539 35.63 -19.04 0.10
CA SER A 539 35.29 -20.09 -0.87
C SER A 539 34.49 -19.58 -2.08
N LYS A 540 33.59 -18.60 -1.86
CA LYS A 540 32.73 -18.00 -2.88
C LYS A 540 33.37 -16.79 -3.59
N ARG A 541 34.51 -16.30 -3.10
CA ARG A 541 35.17 -15.12 -3.65
C ARG A 541 35.60 -15.37 -5.10
N PRO A 542 35.14 -14.57 -6.07
CA PRO A 542 35.67 -14.64 -7.43
C PRO A 542 37.04 -13.97 -7.44
N GLY A 543 38.12 -14.74 -7.24
CA GLY A 543 39.48 -14.19 -7.31
C GLY A 543 40.59 -15.23 -7.38
N MET A 544 41.28 -15.26 -8.53
CA MET A 544 42.52 -15.99 -8.86
C MET A 544 42.40 -17.39 -9.52
N LYS A 545 41.51 -17.56 -10.52
CA LYS A 545 41.62 -18.69 -11.49
C LYS A 545 42.54 -18.42 -12.69
N GLU A 546 43.10 -17.22 -12.83
CA GLU A 546 44.13 -16.90 -13.82
C GLU A 546 45.42 -16.54 -13.09
N ASN A 547 46.41 -17.45 -13.17
CA ASN A 547 47.87 -17.21 -13.14
C ASN A 547 48.69 -18.47 -12.82
N VAL A 548 48.07 -19.62 -12.59
CA VAL A 548 48.82 -20.87 -12.30
C VAL A 548 49.40 -21.53 -13.57
N HIS A 549 48.95 -21.15 -14.78
CA HIS A 549 49.44 -21.77 -16.03
C HIS A 549 50.49 -21.00 -16.83
N ASN A 550 50.94 -19.81 -16.41
CA ASN A 550 51.89 -19.00 -17.19
C ASN A 550 53.18 -18.57 -16.45
N ALA A 551 53.50 -19.18 -15.30
CA ALA A 551 54.76 -18.91 -14.59
C ALA A 551 55.91 -19.88 -14.92
N GLU A 552 55.75 -20.75 -15.91
CA GLU A 552 56.85 -21.50 -16.53
C GLU A 552 57.02 -21.04 -17.98
N ASN A 553 57.65 -19.88 -18.19
CA ASN A 553 58.64 -19.66 -19.25
C ASN A 553 58.89 -18.16 -19.50
N LYS A 554 60.18 -17.87 -19.64
CA LYS A 554 60.82 -16.65 -20.19
C LYS A 554 61.19 -15.56 -19.18
N GLY A 555 62.48 -15.57 -18.86
CA GLY A 555 63.19 -14.35 -18.49
C GLY A 555 63.20 -13.33 -19.63
N LYS A 556 62.99 -12.06 -19.25
CA LYS A 556 63.60 -10.83 -19.78
C LYS A 556 62.94 -9.63 -19.09
N ALA A 557 63.73 -8.75 -18.49
CA ALA A 557 63.32 -7.36 -18.26
C ALA A 557 63.11 -6.67 -19.63
N PRO A 558 62.21 -5.66 -19.79
CA PRO A 558 62.58 -4.28 -19.42
C PRO A 558 61.44 -3.26 -19.09
N LEU A 559 61.86 -2.13 -18.48
CA LEU A 559 61.47 -0.70 -18.59
C LEU A 559 60.01 -0.14 -18.48
N ILE A 560 59.84 0.75 -17.48
CA ILE A 560 59.35 2.16 -17.46
C ILE A 560 57.96 2.56 -18.07
N LEU A 561 57.03 2.92 -17.14
CA LEU A 561 56.00 4.02 -17.05
C LEU A 561 55.01 4.31 -18.23
N PRO A 562 53.73 4.71 -17.97
CA PRO A 562 53.40 5.97 -17.28
C PRO A 562 52.20 5.96 -16.30
N ALA A 563 52.14 7.05 -15.54
CA ALA A 563 51.11 7.44 -14.58
C ALA A 563 49.70 7.53 -15.19
N LEU A 564 48.68 7.16 -14.40
CA LEU A 564 47.31 7.61 -14.63
C LEU A 564 46.50 7.69 -13.32
N ASN A 565 46.30 8.94 -12.90
CA ASN A 565 45.09 9.52 -12.31
C ASN A 565 44.48 8.88 -11.06
N THR A 566 44.86 9.47 -9.92
CA THR A 566 44.07 9.52 -8.69
C THR A 566 42.70 10.17 -8.93
N SER A 567 41.62 9.44 -8.63
CA SER A 567 40.31 10.02 -8.34
C SER A 567 40.28 10.53 -6.89
N PRO A 568 39.56 11.62 -6.59
CA PRO A 568 39.50 12.18 -5.25
C PRO A 568 38.66 11.29 -4.31
N PRO A 569 39.01 11.24 -3.00
CA PRO A 569 38.21 10.52 -2.01
C PRO A 569 36.84 11.19 -1.80
N PRO A 570 35.78 10.43 -1.47
CA PRO A 570 34.54 11.02 -1.01
C PRO A 570 34.76 11.76 0.32
N LYS A 571 34.18 12.96 0.38
CA LYS A 571 34.20 13.87 1.52
C LYS A 571 33.66 13.17 2.78
N SER A 572 34.38 13.34 3.87
CA SER A 572 33.91 13.13 5.23
C SER A 572 32.66 13.98 5.50
N PRO A 573 31.63 13.46 6.19
CA PRO A 573 30.69 14.33 6.88
C PRO A 573 31.45 15.04 8.00
N GLU A 574 31.28 16.35 8.05
CA GLU A 574 31.77 17.24 9.09
C GLU A 574 31.30 16.78 10.48
N ASP A 575 32.21 16.89 11.44
CA ASP A 575 31.92 16.86 12.86
C ASP A 575 30.89 17.94 13.20
N ILE A 576 29.74 17.53 13.75
CA ILE A 576 28.94 18.40 14.59
C ILE A 576 29.49 18.23 16.00
N ASP A 577 30.35 19.17 16.41
CA ASP A 577 30.64 19.39 17.81
C ASP A 577 29.37 19.84 18.53
N SER A 578 29.03 19.05 19.54
CA SER A 578 28.47 19.42 20.84
C SER A 578 27.64 20.71 20.95
N LEU A 579 26.38 20.55 21.36
CA LEU A 579 25.79 21.44 22.37
C LEU A 579 24.91 20.61 23.31
N ASN A 580 25.38 20.51 24.54
CA ASN A 580 24.58 20.15 25.71
C ASN A 580 23.53 21.23 25.99
N SER A 581 22.53 20.82 26.77
CA SER A 581 21.51 21.61 27.46
C SER A 581 20.32 22.06 26.61
N GLU A 582 19.39 21.14 26.38
CA GLU A 582 17.98 21.53 26.39
C GLU A 582 17.44 21.37 27.81
N THR A 583 17.30 22.55 28.41
CA THR A 583 16.41 22.92 29.49
C THR A 583 15.14 22.08 29.52
N PHE A 584 14.90 21.50 30.70
CA PHE A 584 13.59 21.11 31.21
C PHE A 584 12.48 22.06 30.72
N ASN A 585 11.51 21.51 30.01
CA ASN A 585 10.14 21.98 30.05
C ASN A 585 9.27 20.80 30.49
N ASP A 586 8.99 20.79 31.79
CA ASP A 586 7.94 20.01 32.43
C ASP A 586 6.61 20.33 31.74
N TRP A 587 6.05 19.38 30.99
CA TRP A 587 4.66 19.43 30.59
C TRP A 587 3.89 18.57 31.59
N SER A 588 3.48 19.23 32.68
CA SER A 588 2.47 18.69 33.57
C SER A 588 1.11 18.74 32.84
N ASP A 589 0.47 17.58 32.79
CA ASP A 589 -0.95 17.45 32.46
C ASP A 589 -1.77 18.16 33.53
N ASP A 590 -2.22 19.38 33.25
CA ASP A 590 -3.30 20.02 34.00
C ASP A 590 -4.56 20.13 33.15
N ASN A 591 -5.56 19.40 33.64
CA ASN A 591 -6.92 19.30 33.16
C ASN A 591 -7.59 20.69 33.01
N ILE A 592 -7.70 21.18 31.78
CA ILE A 592 -8.74 22.13 31.41
C ILE A 592 -10.03 21.33 31.25
N PHE A 593 -10.81 21.25 32.32
CA PHE A 593 -12.28 21.21 32.40
C PHE A 593 -12.69 20.60 33.75
N ASP A 594 -12.48 21.34 34.85
CA ASP A 594 -13.32 21.24 36.03
C ASP A 594 -13.36 22.62 36.72
N ASP A 595 -14.57 23.17 36.86
CA ASP A 595 -14.86 24.39 37.62
C ASP A 595 -15.12 24.00 39.08
N GLU A 596 -14.43 24.63 40.05
CA GLU A 596 -15.03 25.03 41.35
C GLU A 596 -14.11 26.02 42.16
N PRO A 597 -14.57 26.68 43.25
CA PRO A 597 -15.02 28.07 43.20
C PRO A 597 -14.20 29.09 44.04
N THR A 598 -14.27 30.36 43.63
CA THR A 598 -14.31 31.61 44.42
C THR A 598 -13.46 31.75 45.69
N ILE A 599 -12.24 32.34 45.64
CA ILE A 599 -11.69 33.19 46.73
C ILE A 599 -10.86 34.38 46.16
N LYS A 600 -10.99 35.52 46.84
CA LYS A 600 -10.64 36.91 46.51
C LYS A 600 -9.14 37.27 46.57
N LYS A 601 -8.78 38.22 45.68
CA LYS A 601 -7.93 39.44 45.82
C LYS A 601 -6.51 39.35 46.40
N VAL A 602 -5.58 40.07 45.74
CA VAL A 602 -4.64 41.15 46.23
C VAL A 602 -3.49 41.25 45.18
N ILE A 603 -3.48 42.27 44.30
CA ILE A 603 -2.74 43.58 44.31
C ILE A 603 -1.24 43.42 43.95
N GLU A 604 -0.83 43.80 42.73
CA GLU A 604 0.06 44.93 42.29
C GLU A 604 1.56 44.68 42.60
N GLU A 605 2.57 44.93 41.75
CA GLU A 605 2.96 46.09 40.91
C GLU A 605 3.81 45.55 39.73
N GLU A 606 3.72 45.94 38.44
CA GLU A 606 3.89 47.19 37.68
C GLU A 606 5.33 47.70 37.37
N HIS A 607 5.50 48.08 36.09
CA HIS A 607 6.57 48.85 35.39
C HIS A 607 7.70 48.07 34.67
N GLN A 608 8.15 48.38 33.44
CA GLN A 608 7.84 49.38 32.38
C GLN A 608 8.64 48.92 31.12
N LEU A 609 8.01 48.53 30.00
CA LEU A 609 7.80 49.23 28.70
C LEU A 609 9.00 49.78 27.89
N LYS A 610 8.99 49.44 26.58
CA LYS A 610 9.47 50.12 25.31
C LYS A 610 10.48 49.31 24.49
N ASP A 611 10.41 49.15 23.15
CA ASP A 611 9.51 49.62 22.08
C ASP A 611 9.78 48.84 20.75
N LEU A 612 8.70 48.52 20.00
CA LEU A 612 8.51 48.39 18.52
C LEU A 612 9.29 47.35 17.64
N PRO A 613 8.83 47.01 16.39
CA PRO A 613 7.46 46.85 15.85
C PRO A 613 7.25 45.59 14.95
N GLY A 614 5.98 45.22 14.73
CA GLY A 614 5.45 44.80 13.42
C GLY A 614 5.67 43.35 12.93
N THR A 615 4.76 42.44 13.29
CA THR A 615 4.63 41.13 12.64
C THR A 615 3.40 41.11 11.73
N ASN A 616 3.60 41.29 10.42
CA ASN A 616 2.60 40.94 9.42
C ASN A 616 2.67 39.43 9.17
N LEU A 617 1.60 38.75 9.54
CA LEU A 617 1.26 37.40 9.11
C LEU A 617 1.05 37.38 7.58
N PHE A 618 1.63 36.39 6.90
CA PHE A 618 1.21 36.03 5.53
C PHE A 618 0.93 34.53 5.39
N ILE A 619 -0.15 34.31 4.63
CA ILE A 619 -0.96 33.11 4.37
C ILE A 619 -0.29 32.20 3.32
N PRO A 620 -0.63 30.90 3.24
CA PRO A 620 -0.03 29.94 2.31
C PRO A 620 -0.52 30.13 0.87
N GLY A 621 0.43 30.13 -0.08
CA GLY A 621 0.17 30.18 -1.52
C GLY A 621 1.11 31.14 -2.25
N SER A 622 2.36 30.72 -2.51
CA SER A 622 3.20 31.35 -3.53
C SER A 622 4.26 30.37 -4.05
N VAL A 623 4.57 30.59 -5.32
CA VAL A 623 5.19 29.71 -6.30
C VAL A 623 6.69 29.54 -6.11
N GLU A 624 7.11 28.34 -6.49
CA GLU A 624 8.44 27.78 -6.73
C GLU A 624 9.47 28.72 -7.39
N SER A 625 10.74 28.63 -6.97
CA SER A 625 11.87 29.03 -7.81
C SER A 625 13.09 28.14 -7.59
N GLN A 626 13.32 27.26 -8.58
CA GLN A 626 14.61 26.83 -9.14
C GLN A 626 15.88 27.30 -8.41
N ARG A 627 16.71 26.35 -7.96
CA ARG A 627 18.16 26.58 -7.81
C ARG A 627 18.89 26.08 -9.05
N VAL A 628 19.31 27.04 -9.86
CA VAL A 628 20.39 26.92 -10.85
C VAL A 628 21.72 26.96 -10.11
N GLY A 629 22.69 26.18 -10.61
CA GLY A 629 23.98 25.97 -9.99
C GLY A 629 25.07 27.01 -10.30
N ASP A 630 26.21 26.69 -9.68
CA ASP A 630 27.62 26.91 -10.06
C ASP A 630 28.34 28.28 -9.90
N HIS A 631 29.46 28.14 -9.16
CA HIS A 631 30.74 28.85 -9.18
C HIS A 631 30.88 30.30 -8.64
N SER A 632 31.75 30.48 -7.64
CA SER A 632 33.15 30.90 -7.88
C SER A 632 33.98 31.09 -6.60
N THR A 633 35.28 30.89 -6.77
CA THR A 633 36.44 30.93 -5.87
C THR A 633 36.78 32.32 -5.30
N GLY A 634 37.37 32.37 -4.11
CA GLY A 634 38.09 33.57 -3.64
C GLY A 634 38.70 33.48 -2.23
N THR A 635 39.96 33.04 -2.17
CA THR A 635 41.08 33.52 -1.30
C THR A 635 40.84 34.04 0.13
N VAL A 636 41.56 33.38 1.05
CA VAL A 636 41.94 33.77 2.43
C VAL A 636 42.64 35.15 2.46
N PRO A 637 42.57 35.88 3.60
CA PRO A 637 43.81 36.09 4.37
C PRO A 637 43.66 35.83 5.89
N GLU A 638 44.76 35.33 6.44
CA GLU A 638 45.09 35.17 7.86
C GLU A 638 45.04 36.51 8.61
N ASN A 639 44.66 36.52 9.90
CA ASN A 639 45.66 36.70 10.96
C ASN A 639 45.07 36.61 12.39
N ASP A 640 45.74 35.77 13.17
CA ASP A 640 46.30 36.04 14.50
C ASP A 640 45.42 36.38 15.73
N LEU A 641 45.80 35.66 16.79
CA LEU A 641 45.61 35.89 18.23
C LEU A 641 44.30 35.35 18.82
N TYR A 642 44.35 34.15 19.40
CA TYR A 642 44.63 34.01 20.83
C TYR A 642 45.23 32.63 21.13
N LYS A 643 46.47 32.68 21.63
CA LYS A 643 47.26 31.58 22.17
C LYS A 643 47.23 31.72 23.71
N ALA A 644 47.34 30.59 24.41
CA ALA A 644 47.40 30.36 25.86
C ALA A 644 46.03 30.00 26.48
N VAL A 645 45.85 28.84 27.14
CA VAL A 645 46.70 28.25 28.17
C VAL A 645 46.71 26.71 28.09
N LEU A 646 47.91 26.16 28.32
CA LEU A 646 48.27 24.74 28.36
C LEU A 646 48.07 24.18 29.79
N LEU A 647 47.35 23.06 29.91
CA LEU A 647 47.33 22.11 31.04
C LEU A 647 47.10 20.76 30.34
N GLY A 648 48.09 19.92 30.04
CA GLY A 648 48.99 19.24 30.97
C GLY A 648 48.71 17.73 30.91
N TYR A 649 48.97 17.09 29.77
CA TYR A 649 48.98 15.61 29.63
C TYR A 649 50.43 15.10 29.70
N PRO A 650 50.69 13.91 30.28
CA PRO A 650 52.03 13.37 30.40
C PRO A 650 52.63 13.07 29.02
N ALA A 651 53.94 13.26 28.90
CA ALA A 651 54.71 13.12 27.69
C ALA A 651 54.58 11.71 27.07
N VAL A 652 54.17 11.65 25.80
CA VAL A 652 54.41 10.48 24.95
C VAL A 652 55.85 10.63 24.44
N ASP A 653 56.72 9.78 24.96
CA ASP A 653 58.06 9.55 24.42
C ASP A 653 57.92 9.11 22.96
N LYS A 654 58.48 9.89 22.03
CA LYS A 654 58.71 9.45 20.65
C LYS A 654 59.92 8.51 20.66
N GLY A 655 59.68 7.32 21.20
CA GLY A 655 60.51 6.15 20.99
C GLY A 655 60.56 5.84 19.49
N LYS A 656 61.76 5.49 19.06
CA LYS A 656 62.18 5.25 17.67
C LYS A 656 61.13 4.47 16.87
N GLN A 657 60.96 4.90 15.63
CA GLN A 657 60.34 4.18 14.54
C GLN A 657 60.97 2.78 14.46
N GLU A 658 60.35 1.79 15.11
CA GLU A 658 60.70 0.39 14.95
C GLU A 658 60.25 -0.07 13.58
N ASP A 659 61.14 -0.81 12.94
CA ASP A 659 61.05 -1.32 11.58
C ASP A 659 59.67 -1.90 11.25
N MET A 660 59.15 -1.54 10.07
CA MET A 660 58.10 -2.30 9.40
C MET A 660 58.49 -3.79 9.41
N PRO A 661 57.75 -4.68 10.10
CA PRO A 661 58.02 -6.09 10.01
C PRO A 661 57.61 -6.53 8.62
N TYR A 662 58.61 -6.76 7.77
CA TYR A 662 58.46 -7.47 6.51
C TYR A 662 57.83 -8.83 6.83
N ILE A 663 56.53 -8.98 6.56
CA ILE A 663 55.82 -10.25 6.74
C ILE A 663 56.53 -11.26 5.83
N PRO A 664 57.11 -12.35 6.36
CA PRO A 664 57.66 -13.39 5.52
C PRO A 664 56.53 -13.92 4.64
N LEU A 665 56.78 -14.10 3.34
CA LEU A 665 55.94 -14.95 2.49
C LEU A 665 55.98 -16.36 3.11
N MET A 666 55.10 -16.64 4.07
CA MET A 666 54.91 -17.99 4.60
C MET A 666 54.30 -18.83 3.48
N GLU A 667 55.05 -19.84 3.04
CA GLU A 667 54.58 -20.82 2.08
C GLU A 667 53.57 -21.77 2.74
N PHE A 668 52.42 -21.95 2.09
CA PHE A 668 51.38 -22.88 2.53
C PHE A 668 51.90 -24.32 2.50
N SER A 669 51.45 -25.14 3.45
CA SER A 669 51.77 -26.57 3.44
C SER A 669 51.03 -27.30 2.31
N CYS A 670 49.87 -26.78 1.89
CA CYS A 670 49.11 -27.30 0.76
C CYS A 670 49.02 -26.26 -0.37
N SER A 671 49.29 -26.70 -1.61
CA SER A 671 49.21 -25.83 -2.79
C SER A 671 47.80 -25.31 -3.08
N HIS A 672 46.75 -25.91 -2.53
CA HIS A 672 45.36 -25.51 -2.73
C HIS A 672 44.84 -24.56 -1.63
N SER A 673 45.61 -24.34 -0.55
CA SER A 673 45.24 -23.43 0.55
C SER A 673 45.05 -21.98 0.10
N HIS A 674 45.66 -21.57 -1.01
CA HIS A 674 45.49 -20.23 -1.58
C HIS A 674 44.04 -19.93 -2.01
N LEU A 675 43.25 -20.96 -2.34
CA LEU A 675 41.88 -20.81 -2.83
C LEU A 675 40.87 -20.42 -1.73
N VAL A 676 41.18 -20.73 -0.47
CA VAL A 676 40.34 -20.45 0.70
C VAL A 676 41.07 -19.48 1.66
N CYS A 677 42.13 -18.83 1.18
CA CYS A 677 42.95 -17.93 1.99
C CYS A 677 42.31 -16.55 2.14
N LEU A 678 42.49 -15.96 3.32
CA LEU A 678 42.04 -14.59 3.63
C LEU A 678 42.81 -13.55 2.80
N PRO A 679 42.17 -12.43 2.40
CA PRO A 679 42.80 -11.31 1.73
C PRO A 679 44.11 -10.86 2.42
N ALA A 680 45.11 -10.44 1.62
CA ALA A 680 46.41 -9.99 2.14
C ALA A 680 46.28 -8.86 3.18
N GLU A 681 45.38 -7.93 2.94
CA GLU A 681 45.10 -6.80 3.81
C GLU A 681 44.58 -7.22 5.18
N TRP A 682 43.89 -8.37 5.28
CA TRP A 682 43.30 -8.86 6.53
C TRP A 682 44.29 -9.64 7.39
N ARG A 683 45.47 -9.99 6.84
CA ARG A 683 46.51 -10.78 7.53
C ARG A 683 47.42 -9.93 8.43
N THR A 684 47.24 -8.62 8.48
CA THR A 684 48.03 -7.73 9.35
C THR A 684 47.55 -7.81 10.80
N THR A 685 48.48 -7.86 11.75
CA THR A 685 48.17 -7.96 13.18
C THR A 685 48.21 -6.57 13.84
N CYS A 686 47.15 -6.20 14.56
CA CYS A 686 47.09 -4.96 15.36
C CYS A 686 47.06 -5.21 16.88
N MET A 687 46.99 -6.48 17.31
CA MET A 687 46.83 -6.87 18.71
C MET A 687 48.16 -7.21 19.40
N PRO A 688 48.33 -6.88 20.70
CA PRO A 688 49.48 -7.34 21.49
C PRO A 688 49.61 -8.86 21.49
N SER A 689 50.83 -9.36 21.29
CA SER A 689 51.12 -10.80 21.15
C SER A 689 50.73 -11.63 22.40
N SER A 690 50.73 -11.01 23.58
CA SER A 690 50.27 -11.63 24.84
C SER A 690 48.76 -11.90 24.83
N LYS A 691 47.94 -10.90 24.48
CA LYS A 691 46.48 -11.04 24.37
C LYS A 691 46.08 -11.98 23.23
N MET A 692 46.82 -11.94 22.11
CA MET A 692 46.58 -12.84 20.98
C MET A 692 46.77 -14.31 21.40
N LYS A 693 47.84 -14.63 22.14
CA LYS A 693 48.07 -16.00 22.66
C LYS A 693 46.99 -16.47 23.63
N GLU A 694 46.49 -15.59 24.50
CA GLU A 694 45.38 -15.91 25.40
C GLU A 694 44.11 -16.24 24.63
N MET A 695 43.76 -15.39 23.65
CA MET A 695 42.56 -15.54 22.84
C MET A 695 42.62 -16.73 21.88
N SER A 696 43.78 -17.07 21.32
CA SER A 696 43.94 -18.24 20.44
C SER A 696 43.51 -19.56 21.11
N SER A 697 43.53 -19.65 22.44
CA SER A 697 43.05 -20.82 23.19
C SER A 697 41.54 -21.05 23.09
N LEU A 698 40.76 -20.01 22.76
CA LEU A 698 39.30 -20.07 22.62
C LEU A 698 38.85 -20.49 21.20
N PHE A 699 39.78 -20.62 20.26
CA PHE A 699 39.46 -20.93 18.87
C PHE A 699 39.01 -22.39 18.72
N PRO A 700 37.82 -22.66 18.14
CA PRO A 700 37.30 -24.01 17.99
C PRO A 700 37.91 -24.70 16.76
N GLU A 701 39.06 -25.35 16.97
CA GLU A 701 39.80 -26.08 15.92
C GLU A 701 38.94 -27.14 15.21
N ASP A 702 38.24 -27.96 15.98
CA ASP A 702 37.45 -29.08 15.45
C ASP A 702 36.30 -28.58 14.55
N TRP A 703 35.73 -27.41 14.89
CA TRP A 703 34.73 -26.73 14.08
C TRP A 703 35.31 -26.18 12.79
N TYR A 704 36.48 -25.52 12.84
CA TYR A 704 37.17 -25.01 11.65
C TYR A 704 37.44 -26.13 10.63
N GLN A 705 37.98 -27.25 11.10
CA GLN A 705 38.25 -28.41 10.25
C GLN A 705 36.94 -29.01 9.70
N PHE A 706 35.87 -29.05 10.50
CA PHE A 706 34.57 -29.53 10.06
C PHE A 706 33.96 -28.65 8.97
N VAL A 707 33.97 -27.32 9.14
CA VAL A 707 33.43 -26.36 8.15
C VAL A 707 34.20 -26.46 6.82
N LEU A 708 35.53 -26.55 6.86
CA LEU A 708 36.33 -26.75 5.66
C LEU A 708 35.90 -28.01 4.89
N ARG A 709 35.67 -29.12 5.57
CA ARG A 709 35.24 -30.39 4.96
C ARG A 709 33.86 -30.31 4.27
N GLN A 710 33.03 -29.32 4.60
CA GLN A 710 31.69 -29.16 4.01
C GLN A 710 31.66 -28.22 2.79
N LEU A 711 32.80 -27.65 2.36
CA LEU A 711 32.83 -26.76 1.20
C LEU A 711 32.53 -27.50 -0.12
N GLU A 712 31.48 -27.07 -0.84
CA GLU A 712 31.03 -27.64 -2.12
C GLU A 712 31.92 -27.29 -3.34
N CYS A 713 33.06 -26.61 -3.14
CA CYS A 713 33.88 -26.02 -4.21
C CYS A 713 34.53 -27.00 -5.21
N TYR A 714 34.40 -28.32 -5.02
CA TYR A 714 35.04 -29.32 -5.87
C TYR A 714 34.02 -30.29 -6.48
N HIS A 715 33.43 -29.90 -7.62
CA HIS A 715 32.43 -30.68 -8.36
C HIS A 715 32.99 -31.87 -9.18
N SER A 716 34.19 -32.38 -8.89
CA SER A 716 34.78 -33.48 -9.68
C SER A 716 35.60 -34.46 -8.83
N GLU A 717 35.06 -35.68 -8.75
CA GLU A 717 35.69 -36.96 -8.40
C GLU A 717 36.31 -37.12 -6.99
N GLU A 718 36.45 -38.39 -6.56
CA GLU A 718 36.96 -38.89 -5.27
C GLU A 718 38.25 -38.22 -4.74
N LYS A 719 38.96 -37.43 -5.55
CA LYS A 719 40.15 -36.65 -5.19
C LYS A 719 39.85 -35.36 -4.41
N ALA A 720 38.62 -34.85 -4.45
CA ALA A 720 38.22 -33.65 -3.72
C ALA A 720 38.34 -33.80 -2.19
N SER A 721 37.94 -34.96 -1.67
CA SER A 721 38.01 -35.28 -0.23
C SER A 721 39.44 -35.23 0.31
N ASN A 722 40.41 -35.76 -0.44
CA ASN A 722 41.82 -35.79 -0.03
C ASN A 722 42.44 -34.38 -0.04
N VAL A 723 42.07 -33.54 -1.00
CA VAL A 723 42.57 -32.14 -1.07
C VAL A 723 42.04 -31.32 0.11
N LEU A 724 40.77 -31.50 0.47
CA LEU A 724 40.15 -30.83 1.63
C LEU A 724 40.79 -31.26 2.96
N GLU A 725 41.16 -32.54 3.11
CA GLU A 725 41.92 -33.01 4.28
C GLU A 725 43.30 -32.36 4.39
N GLU A 726 44.00 -32.18 3.28
CA GLU A 726 45.33 -31.55 3.26
C GLU A 726 45.26 -30.04 3.51
N ILE A 727 44.21 -29.36 3.04
CA ILE A 727 43.94 -27.95 3.37
C ILE A 727 43.64 -27.79 4.87
N ALA A 728 42.82 -28.68 5.45
CA ALA A 728 42.46 -28.61 6.88
C ALA A 728 43.65 -28.84 7.83
N LYS A 729 44.71 -29.51 7.37
CA LYS A 729 45.96 -29.72 8.13
C LYS A 729 46.98 -28.58 8.00
N ASP A 730 46.73 -27.60 7.12
CA ASP A 730 47.65 -26.50 6.87
C ASP A 730 47.70 -25.52 8.06
N LYS A 731 48.82 -25.56 8.79
CA LYS A 731 49.02 -24.74 10.00
C LYS A 731 49.07 -23.24 9.68
N VAL A 732 49.64 -22.86 8.54
CA VAL A 732 49.79 -21.45 8.16
C VAL A 732 48.44 -20.83 7.84
N LEU A 733 47.61 -21.56 7.09
CA LEU A 733 46.26 -21.12 6.76
C LEU A 733 45.43 -20.95 8.03
N LYS A 734 45.47 -21.95 8.92
CA LYS A 734 44.81 -21.85 10.21
C LYS A 734 45.27 -20.63 11.01
N ASP A 735 46.57 -20.41 11.13
CA ASP A 735 47.10 -19.31 11.93
C ASP A 735 46.55 -17.96 11.43
N PHE A 736 46.39 -17.77 10.10
CA PHE A 736 45.72 -16.58 9.56
C PHE A 736 44.24 -16.46 9.97
N TYR A 737 43.49 -17.57 9.97
CA TYR A 737 42.11 -17.58 10.44
C TYR A 737 42.00 -17.27 11.93
N VAL A 738 42.86 -17.87 12.77
CA VAL A 738 42.90 -17.60 14.21
C VAL A 738 43.17 -16.12 14.47
N HIS A 739 44.18 -15.54 13.81
CA HIS A 739 44.51 -14.12 13.95
C HIS A 739 43.36 -13.21 13.55
N THR A 740 42.74 -13.45 12.40
CA THR A 740 41.67 -12.61 11.88
C THR A 740 40.39 -12.73 12.72
N VAL A 741 39.96 -13.96 13.05
CA VAL A 741 38.75 -14.21 13.84
C VAL A 741 38.88 -13.64 15.24
N MET A 742 40.00 -13.85 15.94
CA MET A 742 40.17 -13.33 17.29
C MET A 742 40.30 -11.80 17.30
N THR A 743 40.90 -11.20 16.26
CA THR A 743 40.95 -9.73 16.12
C THR A 743 39.55 -9.14 15.90
N CYS A 744 38.72 -9.77 15.05
CA CYS A 744 37.31 -9.38 14.88
C CYS A 744 36.51 -9.56 16.19
N TYR A 745 36.66 -10.70 16.86
CA TYR A 745 36.01 -10.98 18.15
C TYR A 745 36.37 -9.92 19.21
N PHE A 746 37.66 -9.57 19.32
CA PHE A 746 38.13 -8.54 20.23
C PHE A 746 37.56 -7.15 19.89
N SER A 747 37.45 -6.82 18.60
CA SER A 747 36.86 -5.55 18.14
C SER A 747 35.38 -5.43 18.49
N LEU A 748 34.63 -6.54 18.50
CA LEU A 748 33.19 -6.57 18.80
C LEU A 748 32.89 -6.43 20.32
N PHE A 749 33.78 -6.91 21.20
CA PHE A 749 33.58 -6.88 22.65
C PHE A 749 34.44 -5.86 23.42
N GLY A 750 35.53 -5.38 22.84
CA GLY A 750 36.41 -4.38 23.45
C GLY A 750 37.40 -4.96 24.48
N ILE A 751 37.81 -4.11 25.43
CA ILE A 751 39.02 -4.29 26.24
C ILE A 751 38.90 -5.40 27.30
N ASP A 752 37.68 -5.72 27.75
CA ASP A 752 37.41 -6.63 28.87
C ASP A 752 36.51 -7.81 28.50
N ASN A 753 36.87 -9.02 28.95
CA ASN A 753 36.09 -10.25 28.79
C ASN A 753 34.75 -10.27 29.59
N MET A 754 34.24 -9.11 30.01
CA MET A 754 32.98 -8.95 30.73
C MET A 754 31.79 -9.40 29.88
N ALA A 755 30.72 -9.88 30.52
CA ALA A 755 29.49 -10.22 29.81
C ALA A 755 28.94 -8.95 29.13
N PRO A 756 28.59 -9.00 27.83
CA PRO A 756 28.07 -7.82 27.13
C PRO A 756 26.74 -7.41 27.77
N SER A 757 26.56 -6.12 28.04
CA SER A 757 25.26 -5.62 28.45
C SER A 757 24.28 -5.64 27.25
N PRO A 758 22.95 -5.67 27.48
CA PRO A 758 21.98 -5.58 26.39
C PRO A 758 22.19 -4.34 25.50
N GLY A 759 22.55 -3.20 26.10
CA GLY A 759 22.87 -1.99 25.35
C GLY A 759 24.16 -2.11 24.52
N HIS A 760 25.11 -2.96 24.96
CA HIS A 760 26.26 -3.32 24.13
C HIS A 760 25.85 -4.13 22.91
N ILE A 761 25.01 -5.15 23.10
CA ILE A 761 24.49 -6.00 22.01
C ILE A 761 23.75 -5.14 20.98
N LEU A 762 22.87 -4.25 21.43
CA LEU A 762 22.12 -3.35 20.56
C LEU A 762 23.04 -2.46 19.72
N ARG A 763 24.03 -1.82 20.35
CA ARG A 763 24.99 -0.94 19.63
C ARG A 763 25.76 -1.70 18.56
N VAL A 764 26.33 -2.85 18.91
CA VAL A 764 27.12 -3.67 17.97
C VAL A 764 26.25 -4.22 16.84
N TYR A 765 25.00 -4.62 17.13
CA TYR A 765 24.03 -5.03 16.13
C TYR A 765 23.74 -3.91 15.11
N SER A 766 23.60 -2.68 15.59
CA SER A 766 23.44 -1.47 14.78
C SER A 766 24.72 -1.05 14.03
N GLY A 767 25.84 -1.75 14.23
CA GLY A 767 27.12 -1.46 13.61
C GLY A 767 27.99 -0.45 14.37
N VAL A 768 27.59 -0.05 15.59
CA VAL A 768 28.39 0.84 16.45
C VAL A 768 29.26 -0.01 17.38
N LEU A 769 30.57 -0.05 17.10
CA LEU A 769 31.53 -0.84 17.86
C LEU A 769 32.11 -0.08 19.07
N PRO A 770 32.48 -0.79 20.15
CA PRO A 770 33.18 -0.18 21.28
C PRO A 770 34.60 0.26 20.89
N TRP A 771 35.13 1.29 21.57
CA TRP A 771 36.52 1.68 21.40
C TRP A 771 37.47 0.54 21.79
N SER A 772 38.38 0.19 20.89
CA SER A 772 39.45 -0.79 21.12
C SER A 772 40.62 -0.53 20.20
N VAL A 773 41.80 -1.07 20.52
CA VAL A 773 43.01 -0.96 19.69
C VAL A 773 42.83 -1.61 18.30
N ALA A 774 41.89 -2.56 18.18
CA ALA A 774 41.57 -3.24 16.94
C ALA A 774 40.42 -2.59 16.15
N LEU A 775 39.74 -1.59 16.72
CA LEU A 775 38.60 -0.92 16.09
C LEU A 775 39.04 -0.21 14.79
N ASP A 776 40.10 0.58 14.85
CA ASP A 776 40.61 1.34 13.70
C ASP A 776 40.99 0.37 12.57
N TRP A 777 41.68 -0.71 12.91
CA TRP A 777 42.05 -1.78 11.98
C TRP A 777 40.87 -2.45 11.29
N LEU A 778 39.75 -2.68 12.00
CA LEU A 778 38.54 -3.27 11.41
C LEU A 778 37.76 -2.24 10.57
N THR A 779 37.72 -0.98 11.02
CA THR A 779 37.01 0.11 10.35
C THR A 779 37.67 0.51 9.03
N GLU A 780 39.01 0.42 8.93
CA GLU A 780 39.77 0.56 7.68
C GLU A 780 39.42 -0.52 6.63
N LYS A 781 38.75 -1.62 7.03
CA LYS A 781 38.42 -2.77 6.19
C LYS A 781 36.90 -2.96 6.07
N PRO A 782 36.22 -2.19 5.19
CA PRO A 782 34.75 -2.15 5.16
C PRO A 782 34.09 -3.50 4.86
N GLU A 783 34.69 -4.34 4.01
CA GLU A 783 34.17 -5.69 3.73
C GLU A 783 34.24 -6.60 4.96
N LEU A 784 35.39 -6.63 5.65
CA LEU A 784 35.58 -7.45 6.86
C LEU A 784 34.69 -6.95 8.00
N PHE A 785 34.54 -5.64 8.14
CA PHE A 785 33.62 -5.02 9.08
C PHE A 785 32.18 -5.47 8.86
N GLN A 786 31.68 -5.43 7.61
CA GLN A 786 30.34 -5.91 7.29
C GLN A 786 30.16 -7.41 7.60
N LEU A 787 31.16 -8.24 7.32
CA LEU A 787 31.14 -9.67 7.65
C LEU A 787 31.17 -9.92 9.16
N ALA A 788 31.93 -9.14 9.92
CA ALA A 788 31.99 -9.24 11.38
C ALA A 788 30.65 -8.84 12.04
N VAL A 789 30.03 -7.75 11.57
CA VAL A 789 28.68 -7.34 12.03
C VAL A 789 27.64 -8.38 11.61
N LYS A 790 27.71 -8.92 10.38
CA LYS A 790 26.82 -10.02 9.93
C LYS A 790 26.95 -11.26 10.83
N ALA A 791 28.18 -11.65 11.17
CA ALA A 791 28.42 -12.76 12.10
C ALA A 791 27.78 -12.50 13.46
N PHE A 792 27.95 -11.29 14.00
CA PHE A 792 27.32 -10.89 15.26
C PHE A 792 25.80 -10.99 15.22
N ARG A 793 25.17 -10.51 14.13
CA ARG A 793 23.72 -10.60 13.91
C ARG A 793 23.23 -12.06 13.83
N TYR A 794 23.98 -12.93 13.16
CA TYR A 794 23.67 -14.37 13.06
C TYR A 794 23.78 -15.06 14.42
N THR A 795 24.83 -14.75 15.20
CA THR A 795 24.97 -15.28 16.55
C THR A 795 23.85 -14.83 17.48
N LEU A 796 23.38 -13.59 17.34
CA LEU A 796 22.24 -13.11 18.11
C LEU A 796 20.97 -13.88 17.78
N LYS A 797 20.70 -14.10 16.49
CA LYS A 797 19.58 -14.93 16.04
C LYS A 797 19.69 -16.36 16.56
N LEU A 798 20.89 -16.95 16.49
CA LEU A 798 21.17 -18.30 16.98
C LEU A 798 20.91 -18.44 18.48
N MET A 799 21.31 -17.46 19.29
CA MET A 799 21.05 -17.44 20.73
C MET A 799 19.55 -17.44 21.04
N ILE A 800 18.76 -16.68 20.26
CA ILE A 800 17.30 -16.63 20.41
C ILE A 800 16.68 -17.97 20.01
N ASP A 801 17.14 -18.56 18.91
CA ASP A 801 16.64 -19.85 18.44
C ASP A 801 16.97 -20.97 19.42
N LYS A 802 18.18 -21.00 19.99
CA LYS A 802 18.54 -21.94 21.06
C LYS A 802 17.65 -21.80 22.30
N ALA A 803 17.39 -20.56 22.71
CA ALA A 803 16.51 -20.29 23.84
C ALA A 803 15.05 -20.71 23.58
N SER A 804 14.62 -20.71 22.31
CA SER A 804 13.23 -21.00 21.92
C SER A 804 12.97 -22.45 21.52
N LEU A 805 13.92 -23.07 20.80
CA LEU A 805 13.81 -24.40 20.19
C LEU A 805 14.59 -25.48 20.96
N GLY A 806 15.50 -25.08 21.84
CA GLY A 806 16.41 -25.97 22.58
C GLY A 806 17.86 -25.88 22.10
N PRO A 807 18.81 -26.49 22.84
CA PRO A 807 20.22 -26.48 22.50
C PRO A 807 20.50 -27.25 21.20
N ILE A 808 21.57 -26.87 20.51
CA ILE A 808 22.03 -27.54 19.29
C ILE A 808 22.79 -28.81 19.67
N GLU A 809 22.41 -29.94 19.09
CA GLU A 809 22.95 -31.26 19.45
C GLU A 809 24.27 -31.55 18.73
N ASP A 810 24.42 -31.12 17.46
CA ASP A 810 25.62 -31.42 16.66
C ASP A 810 26.10 -30.28 15.72
N PHE A 811 27.30 -30.46 15.16
CA PHE A 811 27.90 -29.50 14.21
C PHE A 811 27.13 -29.41 12.88
N ARG A 812 26.42 -30.47 12.48
CA ARG A 812 25.67 -30.50 11.21
C ARG A 812 24.42 -29.64 11.33
N GLU A 813 23.73 -29.71 12.46
CA GLU A 813 22.60 -28.88 12.83
C GLU A 813 23.01 -27.41 12.86
N LEU A 814 24.16 -27.06 13.45
CA LEU A 814 24.67 -25.69 13.43
C LEU A 814 24.89 -25.16 12.00
N ILE A 815 25.49 -25.95 11.09
CA ILE A 815 25.63 -25.55 9.68
C ILE A 815 24.26 -25.33 9.04
N LYS A 816 23.30 -26.23 9.29
CA LYS A 816 21.95 -26.12 8.74
C LYS A 816 21.28 -24.79 9.13
N TYR A 817 21.38 -24.38 10.41
CA TYR A 817 20.89 -23.07 10.85
C TYR A 817 21.57 -21.91 10.11
N LEU A 818 22.90 -21.94 9.96
CA LEU A 818 23.64 -20.86 9.29
C LEU A 818 23.35 -20.79 7.79
N GLU A 819 23.17 -21.92 7.12
CA GLU A 819 22.74 -21.99 5.72
C GLU A 819 21.31 -21.47 5.54
N GLU A 820 20.41 -21.78 6.47
CA GLU A 820 19.06 -21.24 6.51
C GLU A 820 19.09 -19.71 6.67
N TYR A 821 19.90 -19.18 7.58
CA TYR A 821 20.04 -17.74 7.77
C TYR A 821 20.54 -17.02 6.51
N GLU A 822 21.44 -17.64 5.74
CA GLU A 822 21.94 -17.07 4.49
C GLU A 822 20.90 -17.06 3.38
N ARG A 823 20.18 -18.17 3.22
CA ARG A 823 19.23 -18.39 2.12
C ARG A 823 17.88 -17.71 2.38
N ASP A 824 17.28 -18.02 3.53
CA ASP A 824 15.87 -17.78 3.80
C ASP A 824 15.64 -16.52 4.65
N TRP A 825 16.65 -16.08 5.42
CA TRP A 825 16.54 -14.90 6.29
C TRP A 825 17.21 -13.64 5.73
N TYR A 826 16.70 -12.48 6.11
CA TYR A 826 17.46 -11.23 6.16
C TYR A 826 17.54 -10.75 7.62
N ILE A 827 18.77 -10.59 8.12
CA ILE A 827 19.04 -10.23 9.52
C ILE A 827 19.78 -8.89 9.53
N GLY A 828 19.08 -7.81 9.88
CA GLY A 828 19.63 -6.46 9.78
C GLY A 828 18.71 -5.36 10.27
N LEU A 829 19.04 -4.11 9.98
CA LEU A 829 18.24 -2.96 10.44
C LEU A 829 17.09 -2.68 9.48
N VAL A 830 15.93 -2.29 10.01
CA VAL A 830 14.77 -1.88 9.20
C VAL A 830 15.09 -0.66 8.32
N SER A 831 16.01 0.19 8.76
CA SER A 831 16.50 1.36 8.03
C SER A 831 17.44 1.03 6.86
N ASP A 832 17.96 -0.21 6.76
CA ASP A 832 18.91 -0.58 5.73
C ASP A 832 18.23 -0.68 4.34
N GLU A 833 18.87 -0.18 3.27
CA GLU A 833 18.34 -0.35 1.91
C GLU A 833 18.22 -1.85 1.52
N LYS A 834 19.14 -2.68 2.01
CA LYS A 834 19.10 -4.14 1.84
C LYS A 834 17.88 -4.78 2.50
N TRP A 835 17.29 -4.17 3.53
CA TRP A 835 16.02 -4.61 4.13
C TRP A 835 14.87 -4.43 3.14
N LYS A 836 14.82 -3.26 2.49
CA LYS A 836 13.81 -2.97 1.46
C LYS A 836 13.97 -3.92 0.27
N GLU A 837 15.20 -4.15 -0.18
CA GLU A 837 15.49 -5.12 -1.24
C GLU A 837 15.03 -6.54 -0.87
N ALA A 838 15.28 -6.99 0.36
CA ALA A 838 14.86 -8.31 0.83
C ALA A 838 13.33 -8.48 0.83
N ILE A 839 12.58 -7.43 1.20
CA ILE A 839 11.11 -7.42 1.14
C ILE A 839 10.63 -7.51 -0.31
N LEU A 840 11.22 -6.71 -1.21
CA LEU A 840 10.85 -6.73 -2.63
C LEU A 840 11.21 -8.05 -3.32
N GLN A 841 12.24 -8.75 -2.83
CA GLN A 841 12.61 -10.10 -3.27
C GLN A 841 11.75 -11.21 -2.62
N GLU A 842 10.77 -10.85 -1.79
CA GLU A 842 9.90 -11.79 -1.05
C GLU A 842 10.70 -12.81 -0.23
N LYS A 843 11.81 -12.39 0.42
CA LYS A 843 12.61 -13.28 1.29
C LYS A 843 11.73 -13.93 2.37
N PRO A 844 11.84 -15.25 2.61
CA PRO A 844 10.97 -15.96 3.53
C PRO A 844 11.01 -15.50 4.98
N TYR A 845 12.05 -14.85 5.49
CA TYR A 845 12.06 -14.39 6.88
C TYR A 845 12.87 -13.11 7.05
N LEU A 846 12.43 -12.22 7.96
CA LEU A 846 13.11 -10.97 8.29
C LEU A 846 13.35 -10.90 9.80
N PHE A 847 14.49 -10.34 10.21
CA PHE A 847 14.83 -10.19 11.62
C PHE A 847 15.56 -8.87 11.86
N SER A 848 14.97 -8.02 12.69
CA SER A 848 15.59 -6.77 13.14
C SER A 848 15.63 -6.68 14.66
N LEU A 849 16.52 -5.86 15.20
CA LEU A 849 16.61 -5.59 16.63
C LEU A 849 16.26 -4.13 16.87
N GLY A 850 15.09 -3.88 17.47
CA GLY A 850 14.65 -2.55 17.92
C GLY A 850 14.88 -2.31 19.42
N TYR A 851 14.73 -1.07 19.86
CA TYR A 851 14.67 -0.67 21.27
C TYR A 851 13.47 0.25 21.48
N ASP A 852 12.53 -0.19 22.31
CA ASP A 852 11.38 0.62 22.71
C ASP A 852 11.71 1.41 23.98
N SER A 853 11.64 2.74 23.88
CA SER A 853 11.91 3.66 24.99
C SER A 853 10.69 3.92 25.88
N ASN A 854 9.48 3.58 25.41
CA ASN A 854 8.22 3.82 26.13
C ASN A 854 7.87 2.70 27.11
N MET A 855 8.46 1.51 26.96
CA MET A 855 8.34 0.43 27.93
C MET A 855 9.58 0.39 28.83
N VAL A 856 9.38 0.48 30.15
CA VAL A 856 10.42 0.33 31.18
C VAL A 856 11.10 -1.06 31.13
N SER A 857 10.64 -1.98 30.27
CA SER A 857 11.25 -3.29 29.98
C SER A 857 11.85 -3.34 28.58
N LYS A 858 13.09 -3.85 28.51
CA LYS A 858 13.92 -4.01 27.30
C LYS A 858 13.23 -4.92 26.27
N ASN A 859 12.76 -4.34 25.17
CA ASN A 859 12.10 -5.08 24.09
C ASN A 859 12.95 -5.08 22.82
N VAL A 860 12.84 -6.17 22.05
CA VAL A 860 13.50 -6.43 20.77
C VAL A 860 12.42 -6.85 19.78
N GLU A 861 12.60 -6.60 18.49
CA GLU A 861 11.57 -6.76 17.47
C GLU A 861 11.79 -8.05 16.65
N ILE A 862 10.75 -8.61 16.04
CA ILE A 862 10.85 -9.76 15.12
C ILE A 862 9.84 -9.53 13.98
N GLN A 863 10.20 -9.88 12.73
CA GLN A 863 9.27 -9.80 11.61
C GLN A 863 9.26 -11.10 10.80
N ARG A 864 8.47 -12.09 11.23
CA ARG A 864 8.25 -13.33 10.46
C ARG A 864 7.12 -13.11 9.45
N PRO A 865 7.24 -13.41 8.16
CA PRO A 865 6.04 -13.68 7.38
C PRO A 865 5.36 -14.95 7.91
N GLY A 866 4.04 -14.96 7.84
CA GLY A 866 3.27 -16.13 8.24
C GLY A 866 3.68 -17.33 7.42
N GLU A 867 4.28 -18.32 8.10
CA GLU A 867 4.00 -19.70 7.72
C GLU A 867 2.49 -19.87 7.88
N ASN A 868 1.81 -20.25 6.80
CA ASN A 868 0.57 -20.98 6.98
C ASN A 868 0.95 -22.16 7.88
N LEU A 869 0.37 -22.23 9.08
CA LEU A 869 0.42 -23.45 9.87
C LEU A 869 -0.21 -24.57 9.01
N GLU A 870 0.61 -25.27 8.23
CA GLU A 870 0.43 -26.70 8.04
C GLU A 870 0.73 -27.32 9.39
N SER A 871 -0.28 -27.28 10.27
CA SER A 871 -0.37 -28.20 11.40
C SER A 871 -0.46 -29.59 10.80
N THR A 872 0.69 -30.24 10.66
CA THR A 872 0.83 -31.67 10.54
C THR A 872 0.05 -32.34 11.67
N LYS A 873 -0.96 -33.12 11.28
CA LYS A 873 -1.19 -34.45 11.84
C LYS A 873 -1.28 -35.44 10.70
#